data_AF-A0AAE1LFF1-F1
#
_entry.id   AF-A0AAE1LFF1-F1
#
_cell.length_a   1.000
_cell.length_b   1.000
_cell.length_c   1.000
_cell.angle_alpha   90.00
_cell.angle_beta   90.00
_cell.angle_gamma   90.00
#
_symmetry.space_group_name_H-M   'P 1'
#
loop_
_entity.id
_entity.type
_entity.pdbx_description
1 polymer ?
#
loop_
_entity_poly.entity_id
_entity_poly.type
_entity_poly.pdbx_seq_one_letter_code
_entity_poly.pdbx_strand_id
1 'polypeptide(L)'
;MLFGITLQYKGIVRAKPGEEAQAAQAQRQAHFAGKVGSGRAVQAAPPAQCTRPPRLGGELAAAYRRAREEVYETRMKLVKTRVRQPTVAEFYAGRNVLMTGGSGFLGRLLVEMLLRTCPDIGNIYLVLRAKKGEPPQERLRGLLDVPLFGRLRAERPGALSKVVVLPGDITELALGLSPEHQALVRQEVSVVFHVAASVRFDDPFQKAVFTNLRSTREVVALARAMPQLKVLVHVSTAYTNINRDPIEERVYPPHLDWEEVIRMAEQLDDDSLRAMDLLGHKLRDFQPNSYTFTKALAEQLIDDVAAELPVVIVRPSIVVPTHKDPMPGWIDNLNGLGAIWAAGQKGLLRVYCIEEFPLDSVPADLVTKTTVLASWARALDIRIRPLPVGVEPKGVEVVHATIGSLGCTFGDMEWCLTKDGILDKLAFPGAIRDPKFYRLDNPIAYQVLHWYHHILYGVVLDTAARLTGRKPRALKLYRRFVTSVEAGLPFAKPFVFEAINQRLLQILMHPADEEALRAERPGALSKVVVLPGDITELALGLSPEHQALVRQEVSVVFHVAASVRFDDPFQKAVFTNLRSTREVVALARAMPQLKVLVHVSTAYTNINRDPIEERVYPPHLDWEEVIRMAELLDDDSLRAMDCLGHKLRDFHPNSYTFTKALAEQLIDDVAAELPVIIVRPSIVVPTHKDPMPGWIDNLNGLAAVWAGGQKGLFRTYCAKDFSFDSVPADIVTKTTVLASWARALDIRIRPLPVGVEPKGVEVVHATIGSLGCTFGDMEWALTEDGFGDKVAFPGAIRDPKFYLVENPIVYHVLHWYHHILYGVVLDTAARLTGRKPRALKMYRRFVTSCEATNAFGKRSFVFEAINQRLLQILMHPADEEAYCFLDLYECRDNLDNYRKVMYESVRGVLVYALKEEDNYEKHRPHHDRRVL
;
A
#
# COMPACT_ATOMS: atom_id res chain seq x y z
N MET A 1 44.25 38.67 -2.27
CA MET A 1 43.56 38.25 -1.03
C MET A 1 42.25 37.52 -1.41
N LEU A 2 42.37 36.40 -2.13
CA LEU A 2 41.22 35.64 -2.69
C LEU A 2 41.66 34.18 -3.06
N PHE A 3 42.55 33.59 -2.26
CA PHE A 3 42.93 32.18 -2.34
C PHE A 3 43.16 31.71 -0.90
N GLY A 4 42.20 30.97 -0.35
CA GLY A 4 42.29 30.53 1.04
C GLY A 4 41.06 29.81 1.56
N ILE A 5 40.36 29.02 0.74
CA ILE A 5 39.43 27.98 1.20
C ILE A 5 39.44 26.85 0.16
N THR A 6 40.53 26.10 0.11
CA THR A 6 40.62 24.85 -0.65
C THR A 6 41.53 23.90 0.13
N LEU A 7 40.97 23.14 1.08
CA LEU A 7 41.58 21.95 1.69
C LEU A 7 40.61 21.33 2.69
N GLN A 8 39.89 20.28 2.28
CA GLN A 8 39.62 19.06 3.07
C GLN A 8 38.81 18.06 2.22
N TYR A 9 39.47 17.46 1.23
CA TYR A 9 39.10 16.16 0.65
C TYR A 9 40.40 15.48 0.24
N LYS A 10 41.12 14.94 1.24
CA LYS A 10 42.25 14.04 1.05
C LYS A 10 42.16 12.94 2.09
N GLY A 11 41.74 11.77 1.65
CA GLY A 11 41.70 10.57 2.47
C GLY A 11 40.84 9.50 1.81
N ILE A 12 41.37 8.88 0.75
CA ILE A 12 41.28 7.45 0.39
C ILE A 12 41.95 7.34 -1.00
N VAL A 13 43.17 6.78 -1.01
CA VAL A 13 44.01 6.59 -2.20
C VAL A 13 44.04 5.09 -2.55
N ARG A 14 43.61 4.80 -3.79
CA ARG A 14 44.06 3.77 -4.76
C ARG A 14 44.02 2.26 -4.42
N ALA A 15 43.40 1.52 -5.34
CA ALA A 15 44.05 0.45 -6.09
C ALA A 15 43.79 0.64 -7.61
N LYS A 16 44.78 0.29 -8.46
CA LYS A 16 44.88 0.62 -9.90
C LYS A 16 44.05 -0.32 -10.81
N PRO A 17 43.65 0.12 -12.01
CA PRO A 17 43.11 -0.75 -13.07
C PRO A 17 44.23 -1.40 -13.90
N GLY A 18 44.10 -2.70 -14.18
CA GLY A 18 44.93 -3.47 -15.12
C GLY A 18 44.23 -3.62 -16.48
N GLU A 19 45.04 -3.63 -17.53
CA GLU A 19 44.72 -3.60 -18.95
C GLU A 19 44.07 -4.89 -19.45
N GLU A 20 42.85 -4.84 -20.00
CA GLU A 20 42.32 -5.91 -20.90
C GLU A 20 41.03 -5.51 -21.66
N ALA A 21 40.87 -4.22 -22.02
CA ALA A 21 39.63 -3.73 -22.66
C ALA A 21 39.82 -3.11 -24.05
N GLN A 22 40.81 -3.56 -24.84
CA GLN A 22 41.04 -3.05 -26.19
C GLN A 22 41.14 -4.10 -27.31
N ALA A 23 40.92 -5.39 -27.05
CA ALA A 23 41.16 -6.43 -28.06
C ALA A 23 39.91 -7.10 -28.68
N ALA A 24 38.68 -6.88 -28.19
CA ALA A 24 37.53 -7.66 -28.68
C ALA A 24 36.46 -6.86 -29.46
N GLN A 25 36.58 -5.53 -29.55
CA GLN A 25 35.57 -4.66 -30.17
C GLN A 25 35.82 -4.38 -31.67
N ALA A 26 36.96 -4.83 -32.21
CA ALA A 26 37.35 -4.59 -33.60
C ALA A 26 36.92 -5.68 -34.61
N GLN A 27 36.22 -6.74 -34.17
CA GLN A 27 36.01 -7.94 -35.01
C GLN A 27 34.55 -8.30 -35.35
N ARG A 28 33.57 -7.43 -35.06
CA ARG A 28 32.15 -7.73 -35.37
C ARG A 28 31.38 -6.68 -36.18
N GLN A 29 31.99 -5.57 -36.59
CA GLN A 29 31.31 -4.52 -37.37
C GLN A 29 31.56 -4.57 -38.89
N ALA A 30 32.18 -5.63 -39.40
CA ALA A 30 32.40 -5.84 -40.84
C ALA A 30 31.51 -6.95 -41.40
N HIS A 31 30.19 -6.87 -41.21
CA HIS A 31 29.25 -7.60 -42.06
C HIS A 31 27.91 -6.86 -42.09
N PHE A 32 27.47 -6.53 -43.31
CA PHE A 32 26.24 -5.82 -43.67
C PHE A 32 26.26 -4.28 -43.66
N ALA A 33 27.09 -3.74 -44.56
CA ALA A 33 26.68 -2.60 -45.37
C ALA A 33 25.85 -3.10 -46.57
N GLY A 34 24.70 -2.46 -46.85
CA GLY A 34 24.11 -2.45 -48.20
C GLY A 34 22.60 -2.63 -48.30
N LYS A 35 21.84 -1.52 -48.29
CA LYS A 35 20.90 -1.12 -49.38
C LYS A 35 20.08 0.15 -49.02
N VAL A 36 20.47 1.25 -49.67
CA VAL A 36 19.67 2.29 -50.38
C VAL A 36 18.36 2.84 -49.78
N GLY A 37 18.28 4.18 -49.64
CA GLY A 37 17.10 4.93 -50.14
C GLY A 37 16.49 6.07 -49.29
N SER A 38 17.12 7.25 -49.31
CA SER A 38 16.55 8.62 -49.26
C SER A 38 15.28 8.96 -48.44
N GLY A 39 15.44 9.90 -47.49
CA GLY A 39 14.35 10.75 -46.99
C GLY A 39 14.74 11.53 -45.73
N ARG A 40 15.15 12.81 -45.88
CA ARG A 40 15.45 13.71 -44.76
C ARG A 40 14.15 14.05 -44.00
N ALA A 41 14.07 13.63 -42.74
CA ALA A 41 13.29 14.30 -41.71
C ALA A 41 14.23 14.57 -40.53
N VAL A 42 14.34 15.83 -40.12
CA VAL A 42 15.14 16.27 -38.97
C VAL A 42 14.46 15.70 -37.71
N GLN A 43 15.02 14.63 -37.14
CA GLN A 43 14.61 14.11 -35.85
C GLN A 43 15.20 14.99 -34.75
N ALA A 44 14.31 15.50 -33.89
CA ALA A 44 14.67 16.01 -32.58
C ALA A 44 15.48 14.95 -31.81
N ALA A 45 16.52 15.41 -31.09
CA ALA A 45 17.32 14.54 -30.25
C ALA A 45 16.42 13.76 -29.26
N PRO A 46 16.63 12.45 -29.07
CA PRO A 46 15.85 11.68 -28.12
C PRO A 46 16.11 12.20 -26.69
N PRO A 47 15.09 12.25 -25.81
CA PRO A 47 15.31 12.54 -24.41
C PRO A 47 16.26 11.48 -23.83
N ALA A 48 17.24 11.94 -23.05
CA ALA A 48 18.20 11.07 -22.37
C ALA A 48 17.47 9.93 -21.64
N GLN A 49 17.88 8.69 -21.91
CA GLN A 49 17.41 7.50 -21.21
C GLN A 49 17.70 7.64 -19.71
N CYS A 50 16.67 7.96 -18.94
CA CYS A 50 16.73 7.92 -17.49
C CYS A 50 16.57 6.46 -17.06
N THR A 51 17.69 5.85 -16.68
CA THR A 51 17.77 4.51 -16.11
C THR A 51 16.95 4.45 -14.81
N ARG A 52 16.11 3.40 -14.67
CA ARG A 52 15.39 3.07 -13.42
C ARG A 52 16.33 3.14 -12.19
N PRO A 53 15.82 3.55 -11.01
CA PRO A 53 16.63 3.61 -9.80
C PRO A 53 17.14 2.21 -9.41
N PRO A 54 18.27 2.12 -8.69
CA PRO A 54 18.87 0.84 -8.31
C PRO A 54 17.94 0.02 -7.41
N ARG A 55 17.91 -1.31 -7.63
CA ARG A 55 17.25 -2.27 -6.74
C ARG A 55 17.89 -2.17 -5.33
N LEU A 56 17.06 -2.04 -4.29
CA LEU A 56 17.46 -2.07 -2.87
C LEU A 56 18.39 -3.27 -2.60
N GLY A 57 19.52 -3.04 -1.92
CA GLY A 57 20.52 -4.07 -1.61
C GLY A 57 20.01 -5.21 -0.73
N GLY A 58 20.73 -6.35 -0.72
CA GLY A 58 20.29 -7.61 -0.10
C GLY A 58 20.01 -7.55 1.41
N GLU A 59 20.80 -6.82 2.20
CA GLU A 59 20.57 -6.68 3.66
C GLU A 59 19.37 -5.80 4.00
N LEU A 60 19.09 -4.81 3.14
CA LEU A 60 17.96 -3.90 3.27
C LEU A 60 16.64 -4.59 2.92
N ALA A 61 16.65 -5.40 1.87
CA ALA A 61 15.56 -6.31 1.59
C ALA A 61 15.36 -7.29 2.78
N ALA A 62 16.46 -7.71 3.45
CA ALA A 62 16.47 -8.59 4.62
C ALA A 62 15.65 -8.05 5.80
N ALA A 63 15.99 -6.83 6.22
CA ALA A 63 15.35 -6.14 7.33
C ALA A 63 13.86 -5.87 7.07
N TYR A 64 13.51 -5.49 5.83
CA TYR A 64 12.14 -5.15 5.48
C TYR A 64 11.18 -6.34 5.59
N ARG A 65 11.63 -7.53 5.18
CA ARG A 65 10.73 -8.68 5.18
C ARG A 65 10.61 -9.31 6.59
N ARG A 66 11.62 -9.21 7.46
CA ARG A 66 11.48 -9.48 8.91
C ARG A 66 10.45 -8.56 9.55
N ALA A 67 10.53 -7.26 9.26
CA ALA A 67 9.58 -6.28 9.77
C ALA A 67 8.14 -6.57 9.31
N ARG A 68 7.95 -7.00 8.07
CA ARG A 68 6.63 -7.37 7.52
C ARG A 68 6.04 -8.62 8.16
N GLU A 69 6.85 -9.65 8.42
CA GLU A 69 6.42 -10.84 9.17
C GLU A 69 6.00 -10.49 10.59
N GLU A 70 6.82 -9.73 11.29
CA GLU A 70 6.56 -9.35 12.68
C GLU A 70 5.24 -8.58 12.80
N VAL A 71 4.96 -7.68 11.84
CA VAL A 71 3.68 -6.98 11.72
C VAL A 71 2.51 -7.95 11.50
N TYR A 72 2.68 -8.92 10.59
CA TYR A 72 1.64 -9.90 10.26
C TYR A 72 1.33 -10.85 11.42
N GLU A 73 2.36 -11.45 12.03
CA GLU A 73 2.23 -12.35 13.18
C GLU A 73 1.63 -11.64 14.39
N THR A 74 2.05 -10.39 14.62
CA THR A 74 1.49 -9.55 15.68
C THR A 74 0.03 -9.23 15.42
N ARG A 75 -0.37 -8.89 14.19
CA ARG A 75 -1.77 -8.72 13.80
C ARG A 75 -2.59 -9.96 14.14
N MET A 76 -2.09 -11.13 13.77
CA MET A 76 -2.80 -12.40 14.03
C MET A 76 -2.92 -12.73 15.52
N LYS A 77 -1.96 -12.31 16.35
CA LYS A 77 -2.04 -12.44 17.82
C LYS A 77 -3.04 -11.43 18.42
N LEU A 78 -2.95 -10.16 18.03
CA LEU A 78 -3.82 -9.08 18.52
C LEU A 78 -5.30 -9.31 18.17
N VAL A 79 -5.59 -9.80 16.96
CA VAL A 79 -6.96 -10.17 16.53
C VAL A 79 -7.53 -11.31 17.40
N LYS A 80 -6.67 -12.18 17.94
CA LYS A 80 -7.10 -13.30 18.82
C LYS A 80 -7.27 -12.88 20.29
N THR A 81 -6.51 -11.91 20.78
CA THR A 81 -6.64 -11.35 22.14
C THR A 81 -7.69 -10.23 22.17
N ARG A 82 -8.96 -10.63 22.24
CA ARG A 82 -10.12 -9.73 22.34
C ARG A 82 -10.12 -8.96 23.67
N VAL A 83 -9.71 -7.69 23.65
CA VAL A 83 -10.05 -6.73 24.71
C VAL A 83 -10.60 -5.47 24.03
N ARG A 84 -11.81 -5.06 24.42
CA ARG A 84 -12.46 -3.83 23.95
C ARG A 84 -11.68 -2.63 24.48
N GLN A 85 -10.94 -1.95 23.62
CA GLN A 85 -10.19 -0.74 23.96
C GLN A 85 -11.05 0.50 23.66
N PRO A 86 -11.01 1.56 24.49
CA PRO A 86 -11.71 2.80 24.19
C PRO A 86 -11.13 3.42 22.92
N THR A 87 -11.97 4.04 22.10
CA THR A 87 -11.55 4.80 20.93
C THR A 87 -10.63 5.97 21.31
N VAL A 88 -9.91 6.52 20.33
CA VAL A 88 -9.07 7.72 20.55
C VAL A 88 -9.91 8.86 21.13
N ALA A 89 -11.12 9.10 20.61
CA ALA A 89 -12.00 10.16 21.10
C ALA A 89 -12.46 9.93 22.55
N GLU A 90 -12.86 8.70 22.89
CA GLU A 90 -13.25 8.33 24.27
C GLU A 90 -12.08 8.45 25.25
N PHE A 91 -10.86 8.10 24.81
CA PHE A 91 -9.66 8.31 25.62
C PHE A 91 -9.43 9.80 25.90
N TYR A 92 -9.57 10.68 24.90
CA TYR A 92 -9.35 12.12 25.11
C TYR A 92 -10.51 12.84 25.82
N ALA A 93 -11.69 12.24 25.91
CA ALA A 93 -12.85 12.84 26.56
C ALA A 93 -12.55 13.27 28.01
N GLY A 94 -12.85 14.53 28.33
CA GLY A 94 -12.66 15.16 29.63
C GLY A 94 -11.20 15.41 30.04
N ARG A 95 -10.21 15.02 29.23
CA ARG A 95 -8.78 15.13 29.59
C ARG A 95 -8.17 16.43 29.12
N ASN A 96 -7.41 17.08 30.00
CA ASN A 96 -6.61 18.24 29.62
C ASN A 96 -5.21 17.83 29.13
N VAL A 97 -4.73 18.55 28.13
CA VAL A 97 -3.49 18.30 27.41
C VAL A 97 -2.51 19.45 27.64
N LEU A 98 -1.26 19.16 27.99
CA LEU A 98 -0.16 20.12 27.92
C LEU A 98 0.61 19.90 26.61
N MET A 99 0.89 20.98 25.88
CA MET A 99 1.70 20.91 24.67
C MET A 99 2.79 21.97 24.69
N THR A 100 4.02 21.50 24.54
CA THR A 100 5.17 22.37 24.21
C THR A 100 5.40 22.32 22.70
N GLY A 101 5.85 23.43 22.12
CA GLY A 101 6.03 23.51 20.67
C GLY A 101 4.72 23.65 19.89
N GLY A 102 3.60 23.96 20.56
CA GLY A 102 2.28 24.15 19.93
C GLY A 102 2.24 25.27 18.88
N SER A 103 3.19 26.21 18.91
CA SER A 103 3.33 27.23 17.85
C SER A 103 4.06 26.76 16.60
N GLY A 104 4.68 25.58 16.63
CA GLY A 104 5.37 24.99 15.48
C GLY A 104 4.42 24.23 14.55
N PHE A 105 4.95 23.81 13.40
CA PHE A 105 4.21 23.14 12.33
C PHE A 105 3.40 21.93 12.79
N LEU A 106 4.07 20.93 13.38
CA LEU A 106 3.41 19.73 13.91
C LEU A 106 2.51 20.05 15.12
N GLY A 107 2.90 21.00 15.97
CA GLY A 107 2.11 21.40 17.13
C GLY A 107 0.73 21.96 16.74
N ARG A 108 0.67 22.81 15.72
CA ARG A 108 -0.60 23.34 15.21
C ARG A 108 -1.50 22.26 14.62
N LEU A 109 -0.90 21.31 13.88
CA LEU A 109 -1.63 20.16 13.33
C LEU A 109 -2.19 19.26 14.44
N LEU A 110 -1.42 19.03 15.52
CA LEU A 110 -1.89 18.29 16.67
C LEU A 110 -3.06 19.00 17.37
N VAL A 111 -2.99 20.32 17.56
CA VAL A 111 -4.10 21.11 18.14
C VAL A 111 -5.34 21.00 17.27
N GLU A 112 -5.22 21.19 15.95
CA GLU A 112 -6.34 21.07 15.02
C GLU A 112 -6.95 19.67 15.05
N MET A 113 -6.11 18.64 14.95
CA MET A 113 -6.55 17.26 14.91
C MET A 113 -7.26 16.85 16.21
N LEU A 114 -6.68 17.13 17.37
CA LEU A 114 -7.27 16.79 18.66
C LEU A 114 -8.65 17.47 18.84
N LEU A 115 -8.76 18.76 18.51
CA LEU A 115 -10.04 19.47 18.62
C LEU A 115 -11.08 18.97 17.60
N ARG A 116 -10.65 18.56 16.41
CA ARG A 116 -11.55 18.07 15.35
C ARG A 116 -11.95 16.61 15.53
N THR A 117 -11.10 15.75 16.09
CA THR A 117 -11.39 14.31 16.23
C THR A 117 -11.89 13.93 17.62
N CYS A 118 -11.56 14.72 18.66
CA CYS A 118 -11.92 14.46 20.05
C CYS A 118 -12.83 15.59 20.57
N PRO A 119 -14.14 15.60 20.26
CA PRO A 119 -15.05 16.71 20.58
C PRO A 119 -15.10 17.01 22.07
N ASP A 120 -15.05 15.97 22.90
CA ASP A 120 -15.20 16.07 24.35
C ASP A 120 -13.86 16.26 25.08
N ILE A 121 -12.76 16.55 24.34
CA ILE A 121 -11.47 16.88 24.96
C ILE A 121 -11.60 18.09 25.90
N GLY A 122 -10.83 18.10 26.98
CA GLY A 122 -10.71 19.25 27.88
C GLY A 122 -9.91 20.40 27.27
N ASN A 123 -9.22 21.15 28.11
CA ASN A 123 -8.36 22.25 27.67
C ASN A 123 -7.03 21.73 27.07
N ILE A 124 -6.56 22.40 26.03
CA ILE A 124 -5.21 22.24 25.48
C ILE A 124 -4.37 23.43 25.91
N TYR A 125 -3.49 23.22 26.88
CA TYR A 125 -2.57 24.22 27.42
C TYR A 125 -1.31 24.31 26.56
N LEU A 126 -1.05 25.47 25.96
CA LEU A 126 0.12 25.73 25.13
C LEU A 126 1.16 26.56 25.87
N VAL A 127 2.37 26.04 26.05
CA VAL A 127 3.50 26.84 26.57
C VAL A 127 4.01 27.75 25.46
N LEU A 128 3.83 29.07 25.62
CA LEU A 128 4.23 30.07 24.64
C LEU A 128 5.03 31.21 25.27
N ARG A 129 6.25 31.42 24.75
CA ARG A 129 7.06 32.58 25.12
C ARG A 129 6.50 33.87 24.56
N ALA A 130 6.72 34.97 25.26
CA ALA A 130 6.48 36.31 24.72
C ALA A 130 7.42 36.59 23.55
N LYS A 131 6.99 37.46 22.62
CA LYS A 131 7.85 38.02 21.57
C LYS A 131 7.92 39.53 21.76
N LYS A 132 9.02 40.16 21.33
CA LYS A 132 9.21 41.61 21.48
C LYS A 132 8.01 42.36 20.87
N GLY A 133 7.20 43.00 21.72
CA GLY A 133 6.01 43.77 21.33
C GLY A 133 4.72 42.96 21.12
N GLU A 134 4.69 41.66 21.43
CA GLU A 134 3.51 40.79 21.23
C GLU A 134 3.32 39.87 22.46
N PRO A 135 2.33 40.16 23.34
CA PRO A 135 2.00 39.34 24.49
C PRO A 135 1.57 37.91 24.09
N PRO A 136 1.74 36.89 24.95
CA PRO A 136 1.40 35.50 24.64
C PRO A 136 -0.05 35.28 24.16
N GLN A 137 -1.01 36.02 24.71
CA GLN A 137 -2.44 35.95 24.31
C GLN A 137 -2.67 36.47 22.89
N GLU A 138 -2.01 37.56 22.50
CA GLU A 138 -2.09 38.09 21.13
C GLU A 138 -1.43 37.13 20.14
N ARG A 139 -0.27 36.57 20.54
CA ARG A 139 0.42 35.53 19.78
C ARG A 139 -0.44 34.27 19.59
N LEU A 140 -1.22 33.89 20.60
CA LEU A 140 -2.18 32.77 20.49
C LEU A 140 -3.26 33.08 19.45
N ARG A 141 -3.84 34.29 19.48
CA ARG A 141 -4.86 34.69 18.48
C ARG A 141 -4.32 34.56 17.06
N GLY A 142 -3.12 35.10 16.79
CA GLY A 142 -2.47 34.98 15.48
C GLY A 142 -2.11 33.54 15.10
N LEU A 143 -1.81 32.68 16.08
CA LEU A 143 -1.57 31.24 15.84
C LEU A 143 -2.83 30.52 15.38
N LEU A 144 -3.99 30.85 15.96
CA LEU A 144 -5.27 30.24 15.62
C LEU A 144 -5.94 30.90 14.40
N ASP A 145 -5.52 32.11 14.03
CA ASP A 145 -6.03 32.86 12.87
C ASP A 145 -5.28 32.54 11.56
N VAL A 146 -5.18 31.24 11.24
CA VAL A 146 -4.58 30.75 9.99
C VAL A 146 -5.54 29.80 9.27
N PRO A 147 -5.38 29.58 7.94
CA PRO A 147 -6.27 28.72 7.16
C PRO A 147 -6.43 27.31 7.72
N LEU A 148 -5.39 26.77 8.39
CA LEU A 148 -5.40 25.44 9.01
C LEU A 148 -6.68 25.17 9.83
N PHE A 149 -7.10 26.15 10.64
CA PHE A 149 -8.25 26.02 11.54
C PHE A 149 -9.58 26.40 10.87
N GLY A 150 -9.58 26.70 9.56
CA GLY A 150 -10.79 27.08 8.82
C GLY A 150 -11.86 25.98 8.84
N ARG A 151 -11.44 24.73 8.58
CA ARG A 151 -12.32 23.55 8.66
C ARG A 151 -12.88 23.36 10.07
N LEU A 152 -12.01 23.42 11.10
CA LEU A 152 -12.42 23.31 12.50
C LEU A 152 -13.43 24.41 12.90
N ARG A 153 -13.23 25.65 12.45
CA ARG A 153 -14.18 26.75 12.69
C ARG A 153 -15.55 26.49 12.06
N ALA A 154 -15.58 25.90 10.87
CA ALA A 154 -16.81 25.58 10.17
C ALA A 154 -17.55 24.37 10.79
N GLU A 155 -16.81 23.30 11.10
CA GLU A 155 -17.40 22.06 11.63
C GLU A 155 -17.72 22.13 13.12
N ARG A 156 -16.95 22.89 13.91
CA ARG A 156 -17.06 22.95 15.38
C ARG A 156 -16.87 24.38 15.91
N PRO A 157 -17.90 25.24 15.78
CA PRO A 157 -17.88 26.57 16.36
C PRO A 157 -17.58 26.52 17.86
N GLY A 158 -16.57 27.28 18.30
CA GLY A 158 -16.17 27.33 19.71
C GLY A 158 -15.10 26.30 20.14
N ALA A 159 -14.73 25.32 19.32
CA ALA A 159 -13.68 24.35 19.70
C ALA A 159 -12.33 25.03 20.05
N LEU A 160 -12.00 26.12 19.36
CA LEU A 160 -10.79 26.90 19.60
C LEU A 160 -10.75 27.57 20.99
N SER A 161 -11.89 27.73 21.68
CA SER A 161 -11.93 28.27 23.04
C SER A 161 -11.27 27.36 24.07
N LYS A 162 -11.09 26.07 23.75
CA LYS A 162 -10.39 25.08 24.57
C LYS A 162 -8.87 25.26 24.56
N VAL A 163 -8.32 26.11 23.68
CA VAL A 163 -6.88 26.35 23.61
C VAL A 163 -6.50 27.48 24.57
N VAL A 164 -5.72 27.15 25.59
CA VAL A 164 -5.32 28.08 26.65
C VAL A 164 -3.81 28.32 26.58
N VAL A 165 -3.38 29.58 26.57
CA VAL A 165 -1.95 29.91 26.58
C VAL A 165 -1.42 29.94 28.01
N LEU A 166 -0.28 29.27 28.23
CA LEU A 166 0.56 29.39 29.42
C LEU A 166 1.82 30.17 29.05
N PRO A 167 1.98 31.42 29.51
CA PRO A 167 3.23 32.17 29.34
C PRO A 167 4.41 31.40 29.94
N GLY A 168 5.40 31.09 29.10
CA GLY A 168 6.62 30.38 29.52
C GLY A 168 7.60 30.18 28.37
N ASP A 169 8.89 30.00 28.69
CA ASP A 169 9.92 29.64 27.73
C ASP A 169 10.56 28.30 28.13
N ILE A 170 10.51 27.32 27.24
CA ILE A 170 11.05 25.99 27.47
C ILE A 170 12.58 26.00 27.68
N THR A 171 13.26 27.08 27.29
CA THR A 171 14.69 27.26 27.56
C THR A 171 14.97 27.91 28.92
N GLU A 172 13.96 28.05 29.78
CA GLU A 172 14.08 28.44 31.19
C GLU A 172 13.82 27.24 32.11
N LEU A 173 14.25 27.33 33.37
CA LEU A 173 13.92 26.33 34.39
C LEU A 173 12.40 26.28 34.61
N ALA A 174 11.87 25.10 34.93
CA ALA A 174 10.44 24.85 35.05
C ALA A 174 9.61 25.35 33.85
N LEU A 175 10.21 25.33 32.65
CA LEU A 175 9.63 25.81 31.39
C LEU A 175 9.25 27.30 31.39
N GLY A 176 9.82 28.08 32.32
CA GLY A 176 9.47 29.49 32.54
C GLY A 176 8.03 29.71 33.02
N LEU A 177 7.36 28.66 33.52
CA LEU A 177 6.00 28.74 34.03
C LEU A 177 6.00 29.35 35.44
N SER A 178 5.02 30.20 35.70
CA SER A 178 4.78 30.71 37.06
C SER A 178 4.38 29.56 38.01
N PRO A 179 4.59 29.71 39.34
CA PRO A 179 4.18 28.70 40.32
C PRO A 179 2.71 28.30 40.20
N GLU A 180 1.83 29.24 39.86
CA GLU A 180 0.40 29.02 39.67
C GLU A 180 0.13 28.16 38.42
N HIS A 181 0.80 28.45 37.30
CA HIS A 181 0.68 27.63 36.10
C HIS A 181 1.27 26.23 36.28
N GLN A 182 2.38 26.10 37.03
CA GLN A 182 2.92 24.80 37.38
C GLN A 182 1.92 24.00 38.23
N ALA A 183 1.27 24.63 39.21
CA ALA A 183 0.24 24.00 40.04
C ALA A 183 -0.97 23.55 39.21
N LEU A 184 -1.47 24.42 38.32
CA LEU A 184 -2.56 24.11 37.39
C LEU A 184 -2.22 22.89 36.53
N VAL A 185 -1.04 22.89 35.91
CA VAL A 185 -0.60 21.80 35.05
C VAL A 185 -0.44 20.50 35.84
N ARG A 186 0.11 20.56 37.06
CA ARG A 186 0.22 19.38 37.93
C ARG A 186 -1.15 18.78 38.27
N GLN A 187 -2.15 19.61 38.55
CA GLN A 187 -3.46 19.15 39.03
C GLN A 187 -4.38 18.69 37.90
N GLU A 188 -4.38 19.39 36.76
CA GLU A 188 -5.42 19.26 35.75
C GLU A 188 -4.99 18.47 34.49
N VAL A 189 -3.69 18.36 34.21
CA VAL A 189 -3.19 17.74 32.97
C VAL A 189 -2.96 16.24 33.15
N SER A 190 -3.41 15.47 32.15
CA SER A 190 -3.19 14.02 32.10
C SER A 190 -2.47 13.56 30.83
N VAL A 191 -2.34 14.40 29.80
CA VAL A 191 -1.63 14.06 28.56
C VAL A 191 -0.61 15.16 28.24
N VAL A 192 0.63 14.79 27.99
CA VAL A 192 1.70 15.74 27.64
C VAL A 192 2.27 15.42 26.27
N PHE A 193 2.26 16.41 25.35
CA PHE A 193 2.98 16.36 24.08
C PHE A 193 4.20 17.28 24.13
N HIS A 194 5.39 16.69 24.17
CA HIS A 194 6.65 17.41 24.02
C HIS A 194 7.12 17.43 22.56
N VAL A 195 6.67 18.44 21.82
CA VAL A 195 6.96 18.63 20.37
C VAL A 195 8.00 19.72 20.13
N ALA A 196 8.36 20.48 21.17
CA ALA A 196 9.28 21.58 21.04
C ALA A 196 10.68 21.11 20.67
N ALA A 197 11.25 21.70 19.62
CA ALA A 197 12.63 21.52 19.23
C ALA A 197 13.09 22.70 18.36
N SER A 198 14.39 22.95 18.32
CA SER A 198 14.97 23.76 17.25
C SER A 198 15.41 22.87 16.09
N VAL A 199 14.77 23.02 14.94
CA VAL A 199 15.11 22.30 13.70
C VAL A 199 16.17 23.02 12.86
N ARG A 200 16.90 23.96 13.47
CA ARG A 200 18.01 24.67 12.81
C ARG A 200 19.31 23.90 13.06
N PHE A 201 19.96 23.50 11.99
CA PHE A 201 21.21 22.73 12.06
C PHE A 201 22.44 23.59 12.38
N ASP A 202 22.30 24.91 12.41
CA ASP A 202 23.34 25.90 12.67
C ASP A 202 23.17 26.63 14.02
N ASP A 203 22.29 26.16 14.90
CA ASP A 203 22.15 26.74 16.24
C ASP A 203 23.44 26.51 17.07
N PRO A 204 23.87 27.52 17.86
CA PRO A 204 24.97 27.35 18.82
C PRO A 204 24.74 26.14 19.73
N PHE A 205 25.81 25.43 20.09
CA PHE A 205 25.68 24.12 20.74
C PHE A 205 24.91 24.21 22.07
N GLN A 206 25.26 25.17 22.93
CA GLN A 206 24.59 25.40 24.21
C GLN A 206 23.08 25.66 24.03
N LYS A 207 22.70 26.43 23.01
CA LYS A 207 21.30 26.71 22.71
C LYS A 207 20.55 25.45 22.29
N ALA A 208 21.18 24.58 21.50
CA ALA A 208 20.60 23.29 21.12
C ALA A 208 20.40 22.39 22.37
N VAL A 209 21.37 22.37 23.29
CA VAL A 209 21.26 21.65 24.58
C VAL A 209 20.08 22.18 25.40
N PHE A 210 19.96 23.48 25.60
CA PHE A 210 18.84 24.05 26.36
C PHE A 210 17.48 23.82 25.71
N THR A 211 17.41 23.87 24.37
CA THR A 211 16.14 23.77 23.65
C THR A 211 15.64 22.34 23.50
N ASN A 212 16.53 21.37 23.26
CA ASN A 212 16.14 19.99 22.93
C ASN A 212 16.36 19.01 24.08
N LEU A 213 17.38 19.23 24.93
CA LEU A 213 17.76 18.29 25.98
C LEU A 213 17.31 18.76 27.37
N ARG A 214 17.78 19.94 27.82
CA ARG A 214 17.43 20.46 29.15
C ARG A 214 15.93 20.71 29.29
N SER A 215 15.29 21.25 28.26
CA SER A 215 13.82 21.39 28.22
C SER A 215 13.09 20.05 28.42
N THR A 216 13.62 18.95 27.86
CA THR A 216 13.10 17.59 28.07
C THR A 216 13.20 17.20 29.54
N ARG A 217 14.33 17.47 30.21
CA ARG A 217 14.50 17.30 31.67
C ARG A 217 13.42 18.06 32.45
N GLU A 218 13.17 19.32 32.11
CA GLU A 218 12.16 20.16 32.78
C GLU A 218 10.74 19.62 32.58
N VAL A 219 10.41 19.13 31.38
CA VAL A 219 9.11 18.46 31.11
C VAL A 219 8.96 17.20 31.94
N VAL A 220 10.01 16.38 32.04
CA VAL A 220 10.02 15.14 32.85
C VAL A 220 9.86 15.46 34.34
N ALA A 221 10.58 16.46 34.86
CA ALA A 221 10.40 16.93 36.23
C ALA A 221 8.97 17.39 36.52
N LEU A 222 8.35 18.11 35.58
CA LEU A 222 6.95 18.52 35.71
C LEU A 222 5.99 17.32 35.65
N ALA A 223 6.24 16.36 34.75
CA ALA A 223 5.45 15.15 34.58
C ALA A 223 5.49 14.22 35.81
N ARG A 224 6.65 14.09 36.47
CA ARG A 224 6.78 13.36 37.75
C ARG A 224 5.87 13.90 38.85
N ALA A 225 5.54 15.20 38.80
CA ALA A 225 4.67 15.85 39.76
C ALA A 225 3.17 15.83 39.37
N MET A 226 2.79 15.12 38.30
CA MET A 226 1.40 15.00 37.82
C MET A 226 0.75 13.69 38.29
N PRO A 227 -0.15 13.69 39.30
CA PRO A 227 -0.80 12.47 39.78
C PRO A 227 -1.75 11.83 38.76
N GLN A 228 -2.24 12.58 37.77
CA GLN A 228 -3.19 12.08 36.76
C GLN A 228 -2.54 11.77 35.41
N LEU A 229 -1.20 11.78 35.31
CA LEU A 229 -0.50 11.56 34.06
C LEU A 229 -0.87 10.19 33.47
N LYS A 230 -1.39 10.20 32.24
CA LYS A 230 -1.69 9.02 31.43
C LYS A 230 -0.61 8.75 30.40
N VAL A 231 -0.05 9.79 29.79
CA VAL A 231 1.05 9.62 28.82
C VAL A 231 1.87 10.90 28.64
N LEU A 232 3.19 10.74 28.50
CA LEU A 232 4.12 11.75 28.02
C LEU A 232 4.70 11.31 26.67
N VAL A 233 4.39 12.06 25.62
CA VAL A 233 4.88 11.82 24.26
C VAL A 233 6.07 12.72 23.98
N HIS A 234 7.23 12.14 23.66
CA HIS A 234 8.41 12.88 23.20
C HIS A 234 8.55 12.76 21.68
N VAL A 235 8.47 13.88 20.96
CA VAL A 235 8.74 13.89 19.52
C VAL A 235 10.22 14.11 19.27
N SER A 236 10.87 13.10 18.71
CA SER A 236 12.28 13.09 18.34
C SER A 236 12.45 13.20 16.81
N THR A 237 13.40 12.48 16.21
CA THR A 237 13.66 12.44 14.77
C THR A 237 14.17 11.04 14.40
N ALA A 238 13.80 10.54 13.23
CA ALA A 238 14.29 9.25 12.73
C ALA A 238 15.83 9.27 12.54
N TYR A 239 16.42 10.46 12.40
CA TYR A 239 17.84 10.67 12.15
C TYR A 239 18.70 10.84 13.43
N THR A 240 18.24 10.41 14.61
CA THR A 240 19.10 10.44 15.83
C THR A 240 20.26 9.45 15.75
N ASN A 241 20.16 8.42 14.90
CA ASN A 241 21.11 7.32 14.83
C ASN A 241 21.53 7.01 13.38
N ILE A 242 21.91 8.04 12.61
CA ILE A 242 22.28 7.90 11.19
C ILE A 242 23.51 7.01 10.91
N ASN A 243 24.23 6.61 11.96
CA ASN A 243 25.35 5.68 11.91
C ASN A 243 24.93 4.22 12.06
N ARG A 244 23.62 3.94 12.14
CA ARG A 244 23.05 2.59 12.22
C ARG A 244 22.33 2.26 10.92
N ASP A 245 22.43 1.00 10.51
CA ASP A 245 21.70 0.45 9.37
C ASP A 245 21.38 -1.03 9.64
N PRO A 246 20.11 -1.43 9.79
CA PRO A 246 18.94 -0.56 9.85
C PRO A 246 18.89 0.27 11.15
N ILE A 247 18.13 1.37 11.11
CA ILE A 247 17.76 2.16 12.29
C ILE A 247 16.50 1.53 12.89
N GLU A 248 16.62 0.97 14.08
CA GLU A 248 15.59 0.20 14.77
C GLU A 248 14.67 1.10 15.64
N GLU A 249 13.52 0.58 16.03
CA GLU A 249 12.56 1.20 16.98
C GLU A 249 12.99 0.97 18.44
N ARG A 250 14.21 1.39 18.76
CA ARG A 250 14.76 1.40 20.12
C ARG A 250 15.61 2.63 20.38
N VAL A 251 15.85 2.93 21.65
CA VAL A 251 16.87 3.88 22.08
C VAL A 251 18.23 3.20 22.01
N TYR A 252 19.23 3.91 21.49
CA TYR A 252 20.60 3.42 21.37
C TYR A 252 21.47 4.08 22.44
N PRO A 253 22.51 3.40 22.95
CA PRO A 253 23.43 3.98 23.92
C PRO A 253 24.05 5.29 23.39
N PRO A 254 24.02 6.38 24.17
CA PRO A 254 24.55 7.65 23.73
C PRO A 254 26.08 7.65 23.75
N HIS A 255 26.68 8.63 23.07
CA HIS A 255 28.14 8.84 23.10
C HIS A 255 28.60 9.57 24.36
N LEU A 256 27.71 10.30 25.03
CA LEU A 256 27.97 11.07 26.24
C LEU A 256 26.80 10.93 27.19
N ASP A 257 27.07 11.11 28.47
CA ASP A 257 26.04 11.20 29.49
C ASP A 257 25.26 12.51 29.36
N TRP A 258 23.93 12.43 29.43
CA TRP A 258 23.07 13.59 29.19
C TRP A 258 23.08 14.57 30.37
N GLU A 259 23.28 14.11 31.61
CA GLU A 259 23.37 14.98 32.79
C GLU A 259 24.64 15.82 32.73
N GLU A 260 25.77 15.19 32.40
CA GLU A 260 27.05 15.88 32.23
C GLU A 260 26.99 16.94 31.12
N VAL A 261 26.34 16.64 29.99
CA VAL A 261 26.18 17.62 28.89
C VAL A 261 25.33 18.82 29.32
N ILE A 262 24.26 18.59 30.09
CA ILE A 262 23.48 19.69 30.66
C ILE A 262 24.31 20.50 31.65
N ARG A 263 25.00 19.83 32.58
CA ARG A 263 25.84 20.47 33.60
C ARG A 263 26.91 21.34 32.96
N MET A 264 27.58 20.83 31.92
CA MET A 264 28.55 21.59 31.14
C MET A 264 27.89 22.82 30.52
N ALA A 265 26.74 22.67 29.86
CA ALA A 265 26.04 23.79 29.22
C ALA A 265 25.56 24.87 30.21
N GLU A 266 25.20 24.49 31.44
CA GLU A 266 24.75 25.42 32.51
C GLU A 266 25.92 26.17 33.19
N GLN A 267 27.14 25.61 33.19
CA GLN A 267 28.28 26.12 33.98
C GLN A 267 29.33 26.88 33.15
N LEU A 268 29.04 27.25 31.90
CA LEU A 268 30.02 27.92 31.03
C LEU A 268 30.19 29.41 31.36
N ASP A 269 31.44 29.85 31.44
CA ASP A 269 31.82 31.25 31.24
C ASP A 269 32.01 31.57 29.73
N ASP A 270 32.30 32.84 29.40
CA ASP A 270 32.41 33.32 28.01
C ASP A 270 33.52 32.61 27.20
N ASP A 271 34.62 32.21 27.85
CA ASP A 271 35.70 31.46 27.20
C ASP A 271 35.31 29.98 27.01
N SER A 272 34.54 29.42 27.94
CA SER A 272 34.00 28.06 27.88
C SER A 272 32.89 27.92 26.82
N LEU A 273 32.17 28.99 26.47
CA LEU A 273 31.21 28.99 25.36
C LEU A 273 31.89 28.68 24.01
N ARG A 274 33.07 29.25 23.77
CA ARG A 274 33.87 28.94 22.57
C ARG A 274 34.38 27.50 22.59
N ALA A 275 34.79 27.01 23.76
CA ALA A 275 35.18 25.62 23.93
C ALA A 275 34.02 24.65 23.68
N MET A 276 32.78 25.01 24.05
CA MET A 276 31.59 24.23 23.74
C MET A 276 31.20 24.25 22.27
N ASP A 277 31.38 25.36 21.55
CA ASP A 277 31.18 25.35 20.11
C ASP A 277 32.26 24.49 19.40
N LEU A 278 33.51 24.51 19.89
CA LEU A 278 34.56 23.60 19.44
C LEU A 278 34.24 22.12 19.76
N LEU A 279 33.67 21.84 20.92
CA LEU A 279 33.14 20.51 21.28
C LEU A 279 32.01 20.13 20.31
N GLY A 280 31.08 21.05 20.05
CA GLY A 280 30.01 20.86 19.06
C GLY A 280 30.54 20.55 17.67
N HIS A 281 31.70 21.11 17.28
CA HIS A 281 32.40 20.75 16.05
C HIS A 281 33.01 19.35 16.10
N LYS A 282 33.69 18.97 17.19
CA LYS A 282 34.24 17.61 17.36
C LYS A 282 33.14 16.54 17.45
N LEU A 283 32.00 16.87 18.04
CA LEU A 283 30.84 15.97 18.09
C LEU A 283 30.24 15.73 16.69
N ARG A 284 30.59 16.56 15.69
CA ARG A 284 30.20 16.30 14.29
C ARG A 284 30.85 15.05 13.71
N ASP A 285 31.94 14.58 14.32
CA ASP A 285 32.57 13.33 13.95
C ASP A 285 31.70 12.11 14.31
N PHE A 286 30.76 12.26 15.26
CA PHE A 286 29.84 11.20 15.70
C PHE A 286 28.40 11.40 15.23
N GLN A 287 27.95 12.65 15.07
CA GLN A 287 26.57 13.02 14.72
C GLN A 287 26.57 14.15 13.68
N PRO A 288 25.66 14.20 12.69
CA PRO A 288 25.75 15.15 11.58
C PRO A 288 25.62 16.61 12.00
N ASN A 289 24.91 16.90 13.10
CA ASN A 289 24.76 18.24 13.65
C ASN A 289 24.34 18.23 15.13
N SER A 290 24.29 19.41 15.75
CA SER A 290 23.88 19.59 17.16
C SER A 290 22.44 19.17 17.41
N TYR A 291 21.56 19.24 16.41
CA TYR A 291 20.15 18.84 16.54
C TYR A 291 20.01 17.32 16.75
N THR A 292 20.59 16.49 15.89
CA THR A 292 20.49 15.03 16.04
C THR A 292 21.21 14.55 17.30
N PHE A 293 22.34 15.17 17.64
CA PHE A 293 23.08 14.88 18.86
C PHE A 293 22.24 15.14 20.12
N THR A 294 21.66 16.34 20.25
CA THR A 294 20.86 16.70 21.42
C THR A 294 19.54 15.93 21.50
N LYS A 295 18.95 15.55 20.36
CA LYS A 295 17.80 14.65 20.33
C LYS A 295 18.15 13.23 20.76
N ALA A 296 19.29 12.68 20.36
CA ALA A 296 19.74 11.36 20.83
C ALA A 296 19.92 11.33 22.36
N LEU A 297 20.51 12.38 22.95
CA LEU A 297 20.60 12.51 24.41
C LEU A 297 19.24 12.66 25.09
N ALA A 298 18.31 13.39 24.47
CA ALA A 298 16.96 13.54 25.00
C ALA A 298 16.19 12.20 24.98
N GLU A 299 16.42 11.35 23.96
CA GLU A 299 15.88 10.00 23.93
C GLU A 299 16.41 9.13 25.07
N GLN A 300 17.71 9.24 25.40
CA GLN A 300 18.28 8.53 26.56
C GLN A 300 17.63 8.99 27.86
N LEU A 301 17.48 10.29 28.06
CA LEU A 301 16.80 10.83 29.23
C LEU A 301 15.37 10.26 29.36
N ILE A 302 14.63 10.17 28.26
CA ILE A 302 13.28 9.59 28.24
C ILE A 302 13.30 8.08 28.53
N ASP A 303 14.30 7.36 28.03
CA ASP A 303 14.50 5.93 28.31
C ASP A 303 14.79 5.68 29.80
N ASP A 304 15.64 6.51 30.42
CA ASP A 304 16.02 6.40 31.83
C ASP A 304 14.81 6.55 32.77
N VAL A 305 13.79 7.31 32.36
CA VAL A 305 12.55 7.51 33.15
C VAL A 305 11.39 6.61 32.71
N ALA A 306 11.61 5.71 31.75
CA ALA A 306 10.55 4.90 31.16
C ALA A 306 9.95 3.86 32.11
N ALA A 307 10.71 3.47 33.14
CA ALA A 307 10.22 2.63 34.23
C ALA A 307 9.32 3.39 35.21
N GLU A 308 9.47 4.72 35.30
CA GLU A 308 8.73 5.57 36.24
C GLU A 308 7.50 6.23 35.62
N LEU A 309 7.56 6.56 34.33
CA LEU A 309 6.55 7.37 33.64
C LEU A 309 5.99 6.65 32.41
N PRO A 310 4.70 6.85 32.08
CA PRO A 310 4.10 6.33 30.84
C PRO A 310 4.59 7.15 29.63
N VAL A 311 5.80 6.87 29.16
CA VAL A 311 6.43 7.59 28.04
C VAL A 311 6.39 6.81 26.74
N VAL A 312 6.37 7.54 25.63
CA VAL A 312 6.56 7.01 24.26
C VAL A 312 7.32 8.02 23.41
N ILE A 313 8.25 7.53 22.58
CA ILE A 313 9.02 8.36 21.65
C ILE A 313 8.44 8.22 20.25
N VAL A 314 8.24 9.34 19.54
CA VAL A 314 7.82 9.33 18.13
C VAL A 314 8.93 9.98 17.28
N ARG A 315 9.42 9.25 16.27
CA ARG A 315 10.54 9.65 15.39
C ARG A 315 10.05 9.93 13.97
N PRO A 316 9.65 11.16 13.62
CA PRO A 316 9.38 11.52 12.24
C PRO A 316 10.65 11.54 11.38
N SER A 317 10.53 11.18 10.09
CA SER A 317 11.53 11.48 9.05
C SER A 317 11.38 12.93 8.55
N ILE A 318 11.81 13.23 7.31
CA ILE A 318 11.68 14.59 6.75
C ILE A 318 10.20 14.91 6.57
N VAL A 319 9.66 15.75 7.45
CA VAL A 319 8.25 16.14 7.40
C VAL A 319 7.98 17.06 6.21
N VAL A 320 7.06 16.66 5.35
CA VAL A 320 6.59 17.43 4.17
C VAL A 320 5.17 17.96 4.40
N PRO A 321 4.64 18.84 3.53
CA PRO A 321 3.27 19.34 3.67
C PRO A 321 2.23 18.22 3.84
N THR A 322 1.08 18.55 4.43
CA THR A 322 -0.01 17.60 4.63
C THR A 322 -0.44 16.95 3.32
N HIS A 323 -0.67 15.64 3.32
CA HIS A 323 -1.19 14.94 2.16
C HIS A 323 -2.68 15.21 1.99
N LYS A 324 -3.46 15.06 3.08
CA LYS A 324 -4.92 15.18 3.05
C LYS A 324 -5.49 16.04 4.18
N ASP A 325 -5.14 15.74 5.42
CA ASP A 325 -5.81 16.31 6.60
C ASP A 325 -5.00 17.45 7.25
N PRO A 326 -5.65 18.49 7.81
CA PRO A 326 -7.05 18.86 7.60
C PRO A 326 -7.31 19.53 6.25
N MET A 327 -6.23 19.93 5.55
CA MET A 327 -6.29 20.39 4.17
C MET A 327 -5.04 19.91 3.41
N PRO A 328 -5.12 19.57 2.12
CA PRO A 328 -3.96 19.16 1.33
C PRO A 328 -2.94 20.29 1.13
N GLY A 329 -1.66 19.96 1.15
CA GLY A 329 -0.55 20.87 0.83
C GLY A 329 -0.25 21.94 1.87
N TRP A 330 -0.79 21.84 3.08
CA TRP A 330 -0.58 22.84 4.12
C TRP A 330 0.84 22.77 4.69
N ILE A 331 1.49 23.93 4.69
CA ILE A 331 2.77 24.19 5.34
C ILE A 331 2.82 25.66 5.74
N ASP A 332 3.38 25.96 6.91
CA ASP A 332 3.44 27.33 7.45
C ASP A 332 4.87 27.85 7.63
N ASN A 333 5.85 27.09 7.15
CA ASN A 333 7.26 27.39 7.26
C ASN A 333 8.01 27.01 5.98
N LEU A 334 9.17 27.64 5.77
CA LEU A 334 10.09 27.33 4.69
C LEU A 334 11.32 26.62 5.26
N ASN A 335 11.11 25.48 5.92
CA ASN A 335 12.19 24.62 6.41
C ASN A 335 12.40 23.42 5.47
N GLY A 336 13.59 22.81 5.53
CA GLY A 336 13.91 21.59 4.78
C GLY A 336 13.65 21.71 3.28
N LEU A 337 13.00 20.69 2.70
CA LEU A 337 12.68 20.60 1.27
C LEU A 337 11.80 21.76 0.79
N GLY A 338 10.88 22.27 1.62
CA GLY A 338 10.03 23.41 1.26
C GLY A 338 10.82 24.67 0.91
N ALA A 339 11.96 24.89 1.58
CA ALA A 339 12.85 26.01 1.29
C ALA A 339 13.54 25.87 -0.08
N ILE A 340 14.00 24.64 -0.40
CA ILE A 340 14.67 24.31 -1.65
C ILE A 340 13.71 24.53 -2.82
N TRP A 341 12.49 24.03 -2.71
CA TRP A 341 11.47 24.18 -3.74
C TRP A 341 11.04 25.63 -3.93
N ALA A 342 10.81 26.38 -2.86
CA ALA A 342 10.47 27.80 -2.95
C ALA A 342 11.60 28.65 -3.55
N ALA A 343 12.87 28.35 -3.22
CA ALA A 343 14.02 29.05 -3.77
C ALA A 343 14.14 28.83 -5.27
N GLY A 344 13.97 27.58 -5.66
CA GLY A 344 13.91 27.15 -7.02
C GLY A 344 12.81 27.77 -7.88
N GLN A 345 11.58 27.73 -7.36
CA GLN A 345 10.43 28.37 -8.00
C GLN A 345 10.58 29.88 -8.15
N LYS A 346 11.34 30.53 -7.27
CA LYS A 346 11.69 31.95 -7.39
C LYS A 346 12.88 32.22 -8.31
N GLY A 347 13.50 31.19 -8.88
CA GLY A 347 14.71 31.31 -9.71
C GLY A 347 15.98 31.65 -8.92
N LEU A 348 15.94 31.49 -7.59
CA LEU A 348 17.06 31.72 -6.67
C LEU A 348 17.97 30.51 -6.53
N LEU A 349 17.48 29.29 -6.73
CA LEU A 349 18.33 28.09 -6.75
C LEU A 349 18.30 27.52 -8.17
N ARG A 350 19.44 27.52 -8.86
CA ARG A 350 19.59 27.07 -10.25
C ARG A 350 20.40 25.80 -10.37
N VAL A 351 21.35 25.58 -9.47
CA VAL A 351 22.32 24.49 -9.59
C VAL A 351 22.55 23.84 -8.24
N TYR A 352 22.47 22.52 -8.17
CA TYR A 352 22.76 21.77 -6.95
C TYR A 352 23.47 20.45 -7.30
N CYS A 353 24.25 19.94 -6.35
CA CYS A 353 25.00 18.69 -6.47
C CYS A 353 24.59 17.79 -5.30
N ILE A 354 23.76 16.78 -5.60
CA ILE A 354 23.26 15.80 -4.65
C ILE A 354 23.27 14.45 -5.36
N GLU A 355 23.79 13.43 -4.69
CA GLU A 355 23.75 12.04 -5.17
C GLU A 355 22.31 11.49 -5.11
N GLU A 356 21.93 10.67 -6.10
CA GLU A 356 20.60 10.09 -6.19
C GLU A 356 20.41 8.96 -5.17
N PHE A 357 19.74 9.27 -4.06
CA PHE A 357 19.32 8.28 -3.07
C PHE A 357 17.85 8.47 -2.69
N PRO A 358 17.15 7.38 -2.29
CA PRO A 358 15.81 7.48 -1.72
C PRO A 358 15.81 8.34 -0.45
N LEU A 359 14.99 9.39 -0.41
CA LEU A 359 14.73 10.17 0.79
C LEU A 359 13.42 9.74 1.43
N ASP A 360 13.46 9.43 2.74
CA ASP A 360 12.24 9.21 3.50
C ASP A 360 11.61 10.57 3.84
N SER A 361 10.52 10.88 3.16
CA SER A 361 9.72 12.08 3.40
C SER A 361 8.31 11.70 3.84
N VAL A 362 7.90 12.18 5.01
CA VAL A 362 6.65 11.80 5.65
C VAL A 362 5.65 12.97 5.66
N PRO A 363 4.41 12.80 5.18
CA PRO A 363 3.39 13.84 5.29
C PRO A 363 3.10 14.23 6.75
N ALA A 364 2.96 15.53 7.01
CA ALA A 364 2.77 16.04 8.37
C ALA A 364 1.50 15.50 9.06
N ASP A 365 0.45 15.23 8.30
CA ASP A 365 -0.79 14.63 8.79
C ASP A 365 -0.62 13.16 9.20
N LEU A 366 0.25 12.41 8.51
CA LEU A 366 0.63 11.05 8.92
C LEU A 366 1.42 11.06 10.23
N VAL A 367 2.38 11.99 10.39
CA VAL A 367 3.12 12.17 11.65
C VAL A 367 2.16 12.52 12.79
N THR A 368 1.23 13.44 12.54
CA THR A 368 0.24 13.89 13.53
C THR A 368 -0.65 12.72 13.98
N LYS A 369 -1.20 11.93 13.04
CA LYS A 369 -1.98 10.73 13.34
C LYS A 369 -1.17 9.70 14.14
N THR A 370 0.05 9.42 13.69
CA THR A 370 0.96 8.47 14.37
C THR A 370 1.23 8.90 15.81
N THR A 371 1.44 10.21 16.04
CA THR A 371 1.69 10.80 17.36
C THR A 371 0.48 10.65 18.28
N VAL A 372 -0.73 10.90 17.78
CA VAL A 372 -1.98 10.71 18.55
C VAL A 372 -2.21 9.23 18.85
N LEU A 373 -1.97 8.32 17.89
CA LEU A 373 -2.15 6.89 18.10
C LEU A 373 -1.12 6.31 19.08
N ALA A 374 0.15 6.71 18.99
CA ALA A 374 1.18 6.30 19.93
C ALA A 374 0.83 6.76 21.36
N SER A 375 0.30 7.97 21.51
CA SER A 375 -0.16 8.48 22.80
C SER A 375 -1.30 7.65 23.40
N TRP A 376 -2.28 7.29 22.57
CA TRP A 376 -3.45 6.51 22.95
C TRP A 376 -3.05 5.08 23.33
N ALA A 377 -2.23 4.43 22.51
CA ALA A 377 -1.74 3.09 22.77
C ALA A 377 -0.97 3.03 24.09
N ARG A 378 0.01 3.93 24.29
CA ARG A 378 0.82 3.96 25.51
C ARG A 378 -0.03 4.27 26.74
N ALA A 379 -0.99 5.19 26.65
CA ALA A 379 -1.83 5.57 27.79
C ALA A 379 -2.77 4.46 28.27
N LEU A 380 -3.13 3.53 27.39
CA LEU A 380 -3.93 2.34 27.69
C LEU A 380 -3.05 1.12 28.03
N ASP A 381 -1.74 1.32 28.16
CA ASP A 381 -0.74 0.28 28.34
C ASP A 381 -0.79 -0.82 27.26
N ILE A 382 -1.20 -0.43 26.05
CA ILE A 382 -1.21 -1.29 24.88
C ILE A 382 0.21 -1.36 24.36
N ARG A 383 0.83 -2.52 24.50
CA ARG A 383 2.10 -2.79 23.84
C ARG A 383 1.91 -2.86 22.34
N ILE A 384 2.60 -1.98 21.62
CA ILE A 384 2.51 -1.92 20.17
C ILE A 384 3.11 -3.19 19.57
N ARG A 385 4.24 -3.66 20.11
CA ARG A 385 4.84 -4.98 19.81
C ARG A 385 4.57 -6.00 20.93
N PRO A 386 3.97 -7.16 20.63
CA PRO A 386 3.80 -8.23 21.60
C PRO A 386 5.12 -8.93 21.88
N LEU A 387 5.50 -9.00 23.15
CA LEU A 387 6.67 -9.77 23.59
C LEU A 387 6.32 -11.26 23.73
N PRO A 388 7.32 -12.16 23.59
CA PRO A 388 7.17 -13.55 24.01
C PRO A 388 6.78 -13.65 25.49
N VAL A 389 5.98 -14.65 25.84
CA VAL A 389 5.54 -14.89 27.23
C VAL A 389 6.77 -15.03 28.14
N GLY A 390 6.84 -14.20 29.18
CA GLY A 390 7.93 -14.21 30.17
C GLY A 390 9.13 -13.30 29.87
N VAL A 391 9.09 -12.51 28.79
CA VAL A 391 10.12 -11.49 28.51
C VAL A 391 9.63 -10.13 28.99
N GLU A 392 10.37 -9.51 29.92
CA GLU A 392 10.09 -8.14 30.33
C GLU A 392 10.52 -7.14 29.25
N PRO A 393 9.71 -6.11 28.96
CA PRO A 393 10.11 -5.01 28.09
C PRO A 393 11.34 -4.31 28.64
N LYS A 394 12.35 -4.08 27.79
CA LYS A 394 13.48 -3.22 28.12
C LYS A 394 13.34 -1.88 27.39
N GLY A 395 13.26 -0.80 28.16
CA GLY A 395 13.28 0.57 27.66
C GLY A 395 11.93 1.12 27.19
N VAL A 396 11.95 2.35 26.69
CA VAL A 396 10.80 3.09 26.16
C VAL A 396 10.37 2.58 24.79
N GLU A 397 9.06 2.58 24.52
CA GLU A 397 8.53 2.31 23.18
C GLU A 397 8.86 3.48 22.23
N VAL A 398 9.46 3.15 21.09
CA VAL A 398 9.82 4.12 20.03
C VAL A 398 8.99 3.83 18.79
N VAL A 399 8.37 4.84 18.20
CA VAL A 399 7.54 4.72 16.98
C VAL A 399 8.16 5.56 15.88
N HIS A 400 8.62 4.95 14.80
CA HIS A 400 9.08 5.69 13.62
C HIS A 400 7.86 6.16 12.82
N ALA A 401 7.72 7.47 12.61
CA ALA A 401 6.70 8.03 11.73
C ALA A 401 7.33 8.31 10.37
N THR A 402 7.45 7.28 9.54
CA THR A 402 8.18 7.33 8.25
C THR A 402 7.32 6.72 7.14
N ILE A 403 7.75 6.85 5.88
CA ILE A 403 7.10 6.14 4.75
C ILE A 403 7.81 4.82 4.42
N GLY A 404 9.00 4.60 4.99
CA GLY A 404 9.82 3.39 4.81
C GLY A 404 10.58 3.41 3.48
N SER A 405 10.93 2.23 2.97
CA SER A 405 11.75 2.02 1.76
C SER A 405 11.09 2.42 0.42
N LEU A 406 9.97 3.15 0.46
CA LEU A 406 9.29 3.77 -0.69
C LEU A 406 9.77 5.22 -0.93
N GLY A 407 10.90 5.62 -0.35
CA GLY A 407 11.45 6.97 -0.49
C GLY A 407 11.59 7.40 -1.95
N CYS A 408 11.17 8.63 -2.26
CA CYS A 408 11.40 9.26 -3.55
C CYS A 408 12.82 9.82 -3.61
N THR A 409 13.47 9.74 -4.77
CA THR A 409 14.76 10.44 -4.93
C THR A 409 14.55 11.93 -5.24
N PHE A 410 15.61 12.73 -5.12
CA PHE A 410 15.58 14.11 -5.62
C PHE A 410 15.28 14.17 -7.12
N GLY A 411 15.81 13.22 -7.90
CA GLY A 411 15.51 13.08 -9.33
C GLY A 411 14.03 12.78 -9.59
N ASP A 412 13.40 11.89 -8.81
CA ASP A 412 11.96 11.60 -8.94
C ASP A 412 11.12 12.86 -8.66
N MET A 413 11.47 13.60 -7.60
CA MET A 413 10.80 14.86 -7.25
C MET A 413 10.99 15.93 -8.34
N GLU A 414 12.21 16.09 -8.85
CA GLU A 414 12.51 17.00 -9.97
C GLU A 414 11.74 16.61 -11.23
N TRP A 415 11.66 15.32 -11.54
CA TRP A 415 10.92 14.79 -12.68
C TRP A 415 9.43 15.12 -12.59
N CYS A 416 8.80 14.89 -11.44
CA CYS A 416 7.38 15.26 -11.23
C CYS A 416 7.17 16.77 -11.41
N LEU A 417 8.10 17.59 -10.91
CA LEU A 417 7.99 19.03 -11.00
C LEU A 417 8.16 19.55 -12.44
N THR A 418 9.12 19.00 -13.18
CA THR A 418 9.52 19.49 -14.51
C THR A 418 8.72 18.86 -15.66
N LYS A 419 8.44 17.56 -15.62
CA LYS A 419 7.81 16.84 -16.75
C LYS A 419 6.29 16.98 -16.79
N ASP A 420 5.63 17.05 -15.64
CA ASP A 420 4.17 17.25 -15.56
C ASP A 420 3.76 18.74 -15.74
N GLY A 421 4.75 19.60 -16.02
CA GLY A 421 4.59 21.03 -16.18
C GLY A 421 4.13 21.72 -14.89
N ILE A 422 4.35 21.12 -13.72
CA ILE A 422 3.92 21.68 -12.43
C ILE A 422 4.65 23.00 -12.15
N LEU A 423 5.96 23.08 -12.44
CA LEU A 423 6.72 24.33 -12.34
C LEU A 423 6.14 25.42 -13.25
N ASP A 424 5.73 25.07 -14.47
CA ASP A 424 5.17 26.02 -15.45
C ASP A 424 3.73 26.45 -15.09
N LYS A 425 2.98 25.60 -14.37
CA LYS A 425 1.61 25.87 -13.91
C LYS A 425 1.55 26.69 -12.61
N LEU A 426 2.64 26.77 -11.85
CA LEU A 426 2.70 27.43 -10.53
C LEU A 426 3.67 28.60 -10.52
N ALA A 427 3.25 29.77 -11.04
CA ALA A 427 4.06 30.98 -11.01
C ALA A 427 4.13 31.58 -9.58
N PHE A 428 5.31 31.56 -8.96
CA PHE A 428 5.52 32.21 -7.67
C PHE A 428 5.66 33.72 -7.85
N PRO A 429 4.86 34.55 -7.13
CA PRO A 429 5.01 36.00 -7.20
C PRO A 429 6.43 36.46 -6.85
N GLY A 430 6.97 37.36 -7.67
CA GLY A 430 8.32 37.91 -7.47
C GLY A 430 9.45 36.92 -7.79
N ALA A 431 9.21 35.94 -8.67
CA ALA A 431 10.29 35.17 -9.28
C ALA A 431 11.23 36.11 -10.03
N ILE A 432 12.54 35.98 -9.76
CA ILE A 432 13.56 36.84 -10.36
C ILE A 432 14.10 36.30 -11.68
N ARG A 433 13.88 35.00 -11.95
CA ARG A 433 14.30 34.25 -13.13
C ARG A 433 13.37 33.06 -13.34
N ASP A 434 13.42 32.46 -14.52
CA ASP A 434 12.69 31.24 -14.84
C ASP A 434 12.98 30.13 -13.80
N PRO A 435 11.95 29.36 -13.40
CA PRO A 435 12.07 28.27 -12.44
C PRO A 435 12.69 27.02 -13.10
N LYS A 436 13.98 27.08 -13.47
CA LYS A 436 14.73 25.92 -13.99
C LYS A 436 15.88 25.57 -13.06
N PHE A 437 16.08 24.27 -12.85
CA PHE A 437 17.16 23.73 -12.04
C PHE A 437 18.06 22.83 -12.88
N TYR A 438 19.32 22.75 -12.48
CA TYR A 438 20.31 21.84 -13.03
C TYR A 438 20.88 21.01 -11.88
N ARG A 439 20.50 19.74 -11.85
CA ARG A 439 21.16 18.74 -11.03
C ARG A 439 22.45 18.30 -11.72
N LEU A 440 23.54 18.23 -10.98
CA LEU A 440 24.86 17.87 -11.51
C LEU A 440 25.50 16.78 -10.66
N ASP A 441 26.02 15.76 -11.33
CA ASP A 441 26.74 14.65 -10.69
C ASP A 441 28.26 14.90 -10.62
N ASN A 442 28.75 15.92 -11.34
CA ASN A 442 30.16 16.24 -11.41
C ASN A 442 30.47 17.46 -10.51
N PRO A 443 31.31 17.29 -9.46
CA PRO A 443 31.65 18.38 -8.53
C PRO A 443 32.32 19.57 -9.20
N ILE A 444 33.13 19.36 -10.24
CA ILE A 444 33.80 20.44 -10.96
C ILE A 444 32.78 21.25 -11.77
N ALA A 445 31.89 20.56 -12.49
CA ALA A 445 30.80 21.21 -13.22
C ALA A 445 29.89 22.00 -12.26
N TYR A 446 29.59 21.44 -11.09
CA TYR A 446 28.87 22.12 -10.03
C TYR A 446 29.56 23.41 -9.59
N GLN A 447 30.86 23.38 -9.29
CA GLN A 447 31.58 24.59 -8.87
C GLN A 447 31.55 25.69 -9.93
N VAL A 448 31.75 25.34 -11.20
CA VAL A 448 31.71 26.30 -12.32
C VAL A 448 30.31 26.92 -12.46
N LEU A 449 29.27 26.08 -12.52
CA LEU A 449 27.90 26.54 -12.73
C LEU A 449 27.32 27.24 -11.48
N HIS A 450 27.73 26.83 -10.28
CA HIS A 450 27.42 27.53 -9.02
C HIS A 450 28.03 28.93 -9.02
N TRP A 451 29.31 29.06 -9.38
CA TRP A 451 29.97 30.36 -9.46
C TRP A 451 29.25 31.28 -10.46
N TYR A 452 28.90 30.76 -11.63
CA TYR A 452 28.20 31.53 -12.66
C TYR A 452 26.76 31.90 -12.27
N HIS A 453 25.93 30.93 -11.91
CA HIS A 453 24.49 31.15 -11.69
C HIS A 453 24.15 31.78 -10.34
N HIS A 454 24.98 31.60 -9.31
CA HIS A 454 24.70 32.08 -7.96
C HIS A 454 25.64 33.21 -7.54
N ILE A 455 26.96 33.02 -7.63
CA ILE A 455 27.92 34.00 -7.10
C ILE A 455 28.02 35.23 -8.01
N LEU A 456 28.36 35.05 -9.28
CA LEU A 456 28.49 36.15 -10.24
C LEU A 456 27.15 36.90 -10.37
N TYR A 457 26.06 36.18 -10.50
CA TYR A 457 24.74 36.79 -10.59
C TYR A 457 24.35 37.53 -9.29
N GLY A 458 24.66 36.97 -8.12
CA GLY A 458 24.48 37.64 -6.84
C GLY A 458 25.27 38.94 -6.72
N VAL A 459 26.52 38.97 -7.20
CA VAL A 459 27.33 40.20 -7.28
C VAL A 459 26.65 41.24 -8.17
N VAL A 460 26.14 40.85 -9.34
CA VAL A 460 25.42 41.76 -10.24
C VAL A 460 24.18 42.35 -9.56
N LEU A 461 23.35 41.50 -8.94
CA LEU A 461 22.14 41.94 -8.22
C LEU A 461 22.46 42.86 -7.05
N ASP A 462 23.47 42.54 -6.25
CA ASP A 462 23.85 43.36 -5.10
C ASP A 462 24.51 44.68 -5.51
N THR A 463 25.23 44.69 -6.63
CA THR A 463 25.79 45.91 -7.21
C THR A 463 24.66 46.81 -7.74
N ALA A 464 23.72 46.26 -8.49
CA ALA A 464 22.54 46.99 -8.96
C ALA A 464 21.68 47.52 -7.79
N ALA A 465 21.52 46.74 -6.72
CA ALA A 465 20.86 47.19 -5.49
C ALA A 465 21.57 48.40 -4.89
N ARG A 466 22.90 48.35 -4.74
CA ARG A 466 23.69 49.49 -4.23
C ARG A 466 23.55 50.73 -5.11
N LEU A 467 23.63 50.57 -6.44
CA LEU A 467 23.49 51.68 -7.39
C LEU A 467 22.08 52.31 -7.38
N THR A 468 21.06 51.55 -7.00
CA THR A 468 19.66 52.02 -6.89
C THR A 468 19.27 52.42 -5.47
N GLY A 469 20.23 52.57 -4.55
CA GLY A 469 19.98 52.93 -3.15
C GLY A 469 19.30 51.84 -2.32
N ARG A 470 19.20 50.61 -2.84
CA ARG A 470 18.61 49.46 -2.16
C ARG A 470 19.68 48.67 -1.39
N LYS A 471 19.26 48.00 -0.31
CA LYS A 471 20.17 47.16 0.48
C LYS A 471 20.55 45.88 -0.28
N PRO A 472 21.86 45.57 -0.45
CA PRO A 472 22.30 44.31 -1.07
C PRO A 472 21.92 43.12 -0.18
N ARG A 473 21.39 42.05 -0.77
CA ARG A 473 20.87 40.85 -0.09
C ARG A 473 21.09 39.53 -0.84
N ALA A 474 21.40 39.57 -2.15
CA ALA A 474 21.46 38.40 -3.00
C ALA A 474 22.57 37.43 -2.57
N LEU A 475 23.81 37.90 -2.38
CA LEU A 475 24.90 37.02 -1.96
C LEU A 475 24.67 36.40 -0.57
N LYS A 476 24.06 37.17 0.34
CA LYS A 476 23.68 36.68 1.67
C LYS A 476 22.64 35.56 1.55
N LEU A 477 21.70 35.69 0.63
CA LEU A 477 20.66 34.70 0.37
C LEU A 477 21.23 33.44 -0.27
N TYR A 478 22.11 33.56 -1.28
CA TYR A 478 22.81 32.43 -1.89
C TYR A 478 23.65 31.65 -0.87
N ARG A 479 24.43 32.36 -0.03
CA ARG A 479 25.22 31.71 1.04
C ARG A 479 24.32 30.91 1.98
N ARG A 480 23.18 31.47 2.38
CA ARG A 480 22.23 30.77 3.25
C ARG A 480 21.69 29.50 2.61
N PHE A 481 21.43 29.49 1.30
CA PHE A 481 20.99 28.29 0.59
C PHE A 481 22.07 27.21 0.55
N VAL A 482 23.30 27.56 0.21
CA VAL A 482 24.42 26.61 0.20
C VAL A 482 24.59 25.96 1.56
N THR A 483 24.64 26.77 2.63
CA THR A 483 24.76 26.25 3.99
C THR A 483 23.57 25.36 4.37
N SER A 484 22.36 25.65 3.90
CA SER A 484 21.18 24.82 4.16
C SER A 484 21.22 23.49 3.42
N VAL A 485 21.68 23.48 2.16
CA VAL A 485 21.86 22.26 1.36
C VAL A 485 22.97 21.39 1.98
N GLU A 486 24.12 21.98 2.31
CA GLU A 486 25.24 21.29 2.95
C GLU A 486 24.84 20.66 4.29
N ALA A 487 24.07 21.37 5.11
CA ALA A 487 23.56 20.84 6.37
C ALA A 487 22.54 19.70 6.18
N GLY A 488 21.90 19.61 5.01
CA GLY A 488 20.98 18.55 4.64
C GLY A 488 21.65 17.30 4.06
N LEU A 489 22.85 17.42 3.49
CA LEU A 489 23.56 16.31 2.82
C LEU A 489 23.73 15.04 3.68
N PRO A 490 24.01 15.10 4.99
CA PRO A 490 24.11 13.89 5.80
C PRO A 490 22.81 13.06 5.85
N PHE A 491 21.67 13.70 5.59
CA PHE A 491 20.34 13.07 5.53
C PHE A 491 19.96 12.59 4.12
N ALA A 492 20.72 12.96 3.10
CA ALA A 492 20.57 12.53 1.71
C ALA A 492 21.41 11.26 1.45
N LYS A 493 21.16 10.22 2.25
CA LYS A 493 21.76 8.89 2.14
C LYS A 493 20.65 7.84 2.22
N PRO A 494 20.85 6.63 1.68
CA PRO A 494 19.86 5.57 1.85
C PRO A 494 19.79 5.21 3.35
N PHE A 495 18.65 5.46 3.97
CA PHE A 495 18.36 5.03 5.34
C PHE A 495 17.27 3.97 5.36
N VAL A 496 17.43 3.02 6.26
CA VAL A 496 16.47 1.95 6.49
C VAL A 496 15.87 2.16 7.87
N PHE A 497 14.65 2.66 7.90
CA PHE A 497 13.88 2.83 9.14
C PHE A 497 13.00 1.59 9.36
N GLU A 498 13.18 0.93 10.50
CA GLU A 498 12.24 -0.06 10.98
C GLU A 498 10.95 0.66 11.41
N ALA A 499 9.87 0.55 10.63
CA ALA A 499 8.60 1.25 10.90
C ALA A 499 7.48 0.28 11.29
N ILE A 500 7.81 -0.71 12.12
CA ILE A 500 6.88 -1.78 12.52
C ILE A 500 5.80 -1.20 13.44
N ASN A 501 6.18 -0.41 14.44
CA ASN A 501 5.25 0.11 15.44
C ASN A 501 4.21 1.03 14.82
N GLN A 502 4.60 1.85 13.84
CA GLN A 502 3.65 2.69 13.09
C GLN A 502 2.60 1.87 12.32
N ARG A 503 3.02 0.76 11.68
CA ARG A 503 2.10 -0.15 10.98
C ARG A 503 1.19 -0.89 11.96
N LEU A 504 1.75 -1.31 13.10
CA LEU A 504 0.99 -1.97 14.16
C LEU A 504 -0.05 -1.04 14.79
N LEU A 505 0.25 0.25 14.97
CA LEU A 505 -0.73 1.25 15.39
C LEU A 505 -1.89 1.39 14.41
N GLN A 506 -1.65 1.29 13.09
CA GLN A 506 -2.72 1.27 12.09
C GLN A 506 -3.57 0.00 12.20
N ILE A 507 -2.95 -1.13 12.52
CA ILE A 507 -3.63 -2.43 12.70
C ILE A 507 -4.40 -2.50 14.03
N LEU A 508 -3.91 -1.85 15.08
CA LEU A 508 -4.63 -1.71 16.36
C LEU A 508 -5.93 -0.92 16.20
N MET A 509 -6.04 -0.07 15.17
CA MET A 509 -7.33 0.54 14.76
C MET A 509 -8.19 -0.41 13.89
N HIS A 510 -7.61 -1.51 13.41
CA HIS A 510 -8.21 -2.44 12.47
C HIS A 510 -8.82 -3.72 13.09
N PRO A 511 -9.48 -3.68 14.27
CA PRO A 511 -10.67 -4.47 14.54
C PRO A 511 -11.85 -4.09 13.62
N ALA A 512 -11.72 -2.96 12.91
CA ALA A 512 -12.77 -2.29 12.15
C ALA A 512 -13.39 -3.08 10.98
N ASP A 513 -12.79 -4.11 10.38
CA ASP A 513 -13.49 -4.73 9.23
C ASP A 513 -14.68 -5.60 9.66
N GLU A 514 -14.58 -6.26 10.81
CA GLU A 514 -15.71 -7.00 11.39
C GLU A 514 -16.49 -6.12 12.38
N GLU A 515 -15.78 -5.24 13.11
CA GLU A 515 -16.36 -4.40 14.14
C GLU A 515 -16.92 -3.07 13.61
N ALA A 516 -16.44 -2.50 12.49
CA ALA A 516 -17.10 -1.39 11.79
C ALA A 516 -18.32 -1.87 10.99
N LEU A 517 -18.34 -3.10 10.45
CA LEU A 517 -19.59 -3.70 9.96
C LEU A 517 -20.60 -3.90 11.11
N ARG A 518 -20.13 -4.26 12.32
CA ARG A 518 -20.96 -4.35 13.55
C ARG A 518 -21.25 -3.00 14.21
N ALA A 519 -20.44 -1.95 14.02
CA ALA A 519 -20.58 -0.64 14.66
C ALA A 519 -21.28 0.39 13.75
N GLU A 520 -21.04 0.37 12.43
CA GLU A 520 -21.84 1.10 11.44
C GLU A 520 -23.23 0.50 11.30
N ARG A 521 -23.37 -0.83 11.43
CA ARG A 521 -24.65 -1.54 11.31
C ARG A 521 -24.78 -2.65 12.35
N PRO A 522 -24.98 -2.32 13.65
CA PRO A 522 -25.27 -3.31 14.67
C PRO A 522 -26.52 -4.10 14.27
N GLY A 523 -26.32 -5.37 13.88
CA GLY A 523 -27.36 -6.25 13.35
C GLY A 523 -27.24 -6.63 11.86
N ALA A 524 -26.23 -6.15 11.10
CA ALA A 524 -26.06 -6.58 9.70
C ALA A 524 -25.88 -8.12 9.59
N LEU A 525 -25.07 -8.72 10.47
CA LEU A 525 -24.90 -10.17 10.53
C LEU A 525 -26.12 -10.89 11.12
N SER A 526 -26.96 -10.23 11.94
CA SER A 526 -28.20 -10.85 12.42
C SER A 526 -29.26 -10.97 11.32
N LYS A 527 -29.04 -10.36 10.15
CA LYS A 527 -29.84 -10.59 8.93
C LYS A 527 -29.37 -11.83 8.15
N VAL A 528 -28.23 -12.44 8.50
CA VAL A 528 -27.73 -13.65 7.84
C VAL A 528 -28.35 -14.86 8.54
N VAL A 529 -29.32 -15.49 7.87
CA VAL A 529 -29.96 -16.73 8.33
C VAL A 529 -29.38 -17.89 7.53
N VAL A 530 -28.78 -18.86 8.21
CA VAL A 530 -28.25 -20.07 7.58
C VAL A 530 -29.34 -21.13 7.52
N LEU A 531 -29.73 -21.52 6.31
CA LEU A 531 -30.68 -22.59 6.10
C LEU A 531 -29.93 -23.87 5.68
N PRO A 532 -29.99 -24.97 6.45
CA PRO A 532 -29.40 -26.23 6.05
C PRO A 532 -30.14 -26.80 4.84
N GLY A 533 -29.39 -27.17 3.80
CA GLY A 533 -29.89 -27.78 2.57
C GLY A 533 -28.74 -28.24 1.66
N ASP A 534 -29.08 -29.03 0.64
CA ASP A 534 -28.18 -29.50 -0.42
C ASP A 534 -28.88 -29.31 -1.77
N ILE A 535 -28.29 -28.50 -2.64
CA ILE A 535 -28.85 -28.21 -3.96
C ILE A 535 -28.95 -29.44 -4.88
N THR A 536 -28.23 -30.51 -4.56
CA THR A 536 -28.26 -31.79 -5.26
C THR A 536 -29.36 -32.72 -4.76
N GLU A 537 -30.16 -32.29 -3.78
CA GLU A 537 -31.37 -32.97 -3.30
C GLU A 537 -32.64 -32.31 -3.87
N LEU A 538 -33.76 -33.03 -3.85
CA LEU A 538 -35.05 -32.46 -4.25
C LEU A 538 -35.45 -31.32 -3.31
N ALA A 539 -36.12 -30.30 -3.84
CA ALA A 539 -36.45 -29.09 -3.10
C ALA A 539 -35.25 -28.44 -2.36
N LEU A 540 -34.06 -28.57 -2.95
CA LEU A 540 -32.79 -28.04 -2.43
C LEU A 540 -32.39 -28.62 -1.06
N GLY A 541 -32.95 -29.77 -0.67
CA GLY A 541 -32.72 -30.38 0.65
C GLY A 541 -33.28 -29.56 1.81
N LEU A 542 -34.11 -28.56 1.54
CA LEU A 542 -34.71 -27.70 2.55
C LEU A 542 -35.89 -28.42 3.24
N SER A 543 -35.99 -28.27 4.57
CA SER A 543 -37.18 -28.71 5.31
C SER A 543 -38.44 -27.99 4.80
N PRO A 544 -39.64 -28.57 4.95
CA PRO A 544 -40.89 -27.90 4.56
C PRO A 544 -41.06 -26.52 5.22
N GLU A 545 -40.59 -26.36 6.46
CA GLU A 545 -40.58 -25.09 7.19
C GLU A 545 -39.64 -24.07 6.54
N HIS A 546 -38.40 -24.45 6.20
CA HIS A 546 -37.47 -23.56 5.51
C HIS A 546 -37.95 -23.19 4.10
N GLN A 547 -38.59 -24.12 3.38
CA GLN A 547 -39.21 -23.80 2.10
C GLN A 547 -40.32 -22.77 2.25
N ALA A 548 -41.17 -22.89 3.28
CA ALA A 548 -42.22 -21.92 3.56
C ALA A 548 -41.63 -20.54 3.91
N LEU A 549 -40.59 -20.51 4.76
CA LEU A 549 -39.87 -19.28 5.12
C LEU A 549 -39.28 -18.60 3.87
N VAL A 550 -38.57 -19.35 3.03
CA VAL A 550 -37.98 -18.82 1.80
C VAL A 550 -39.06 -18.30 0.85
N ARG A 551 -40.18 -19.02 0.71
CA ARG A 551 -41.32 -18.56 -0.10
C ARG A 551 -41.93 -17.26 0.41
N GLN A 552 -41.96 -17.03 1.72
CA GLN A 552 -42.63 -15.89 2.34
C GLN A 552 -41.73 -14.65 2.51
N GLU A 553 -40.43 -14.84 2.73
CA GLU A 553 -39.52 -13.74 3.12
C GLU A 553 -38.54 -13.34 2.01
N VAL A 554 -38.24 -14.22 1.05
CA VAL A 554 -37.25 -13.94 0.02
C VAL A 554 -37.89 -13.23 -1.17
N SER A 555 -37.30 -12.11 -1.57
CA SER A 555 -37.70 -11.32 -2.74
C SER A 555 -36.61 -11.24 -3.81
N VAL A 556 -35.36 -11.53 -3.49
CA VAL A 556 -34.23 -11.50 -4.44
C VAL A 556 -33.46 -12.80 -4.29
N VAL A 557 -33.31 -13.55 -5.38
CA VAL A 557 -32.60 -14.83 -5.38
C VAL A 557 -31.32 -14.70 -6.21
N PHE A 558 -30.18 -14.93 -5.57
CA PHE A 558 -28.90 -15.11 -6.27
C PHE A 558 -28.58 -16.61 -6.33
N HIS A 559 -28.81 -17.24 -7.48
CA HIS A 559 -28.48 -18.65 -7.71
C HIS A 559 -27.03 -18.77 -8.18
N VAL A 560 -26.11 -18.86 -7.21
CA VAL A 560 -24.65 -18.95 -7.41
C VAL A 560 -24.11 -20.37 -7.18
N ALA A 561 -24.94 -21.27 -6.64
CA ALA A 561 -24.52 -22.61 -6.30
C ALA A 561 -24.23 -23.44 -7.56
N ALA A 562 -23.01 -23.98 -7.65
CA ALA A 562 -22.55 -24.77 -8.78
C ALA A 562 -21.36 -25.64 -8.38
N SER A 563 -21.13 -26.72 -9.12
CA SER A 563 -19.82 -27.36 -9.11
C SER A 563 -18.95 -26.76 -10.19
N VAL A 564 -17.78 -26.27 -9.80
CA VAL A 564 -16.75 -25.74 -10.72
C VAL A 564 -15.66 -26.77 -11.04
N ARG A 565 -15.91 -28.05 -10.74
CA ARG A 565 -15.00 -29.16 -11.06
C ARG A 565 -15.28 -29.67 -12.47
N PHE A 566 -14.26 -29.66 -13.32
CA PHE A 566 -14.40 -30.11 -14.72
C PHE A 566 -14.41 -31.64 -14.87
N ASP A 567 -14.03 -32.36 -13.82
CA ASP A 567 -13.95 -33.82 -13.74
C ASP A 567 -15.07 -34.46 -12.91
N ASP A 568 -16.11 -33.69 -12.54
CA ASP A 568 -17.27 -34.27 -11.86
C ASP A 568 -17.96 -35.30 -12.77
N PRO A 569 -18.41 -36.45 -12.21
CA PRO A 569 -19.23 -37.42 -12.93
C PRO A 569 -20.43 -36.73 -13.58
N PHE A 570 -20.83 -37.18 -14.77
CA PHE A 570 -21.84 -36.49 -15.56
C PHE A 570 -23.15 -36.26 -14.77
N GLN A 571 -23.66 -37.29 -14.10
CA GLN A 571 -24.89 -37.19 -13.29
C GLN A 571 -24.77 -36.13 -12.19
N LYS A 572 -23.64 -36.08 -11.50
CA LYS A 572 -23.40 -35.09 -10.45
C LYS A 572 -23.38 -33.68 -11.02
N ALA A 573 -22.76 -33.46 -12.19
CA ALA A 573 -22.79 -32.16 -12.86
C ALA A 573 -24.22 -31.76 -13.26
N VAL A 574 -25.02 -32.70 -13.78
CA VAL A 574 -26.44 -32.47 -14.10
C VAL A 574 -27.24 -32.12 -12.85
N PHE A 575 -27.13 -32.88 -11.76
CA PHE A 575 -27.86 -32.58 -10.54
C PHE A 575 -27.45 -31.26 -9.91
N THR A 576 -26.16 -30.94 -9.91
CA THR A 576 -25.63 -29.74 -9.26
C THR A 576 -25.91 -28.47 -10.05
N ASN A 577 -25.81 -28.48 -11.38
CA ASN A 577 -25.89 -27.26 -12.19
C ASN A 577 -27.23 -27.10 -12.92
N LEU A 578 -27.87 -28.20 -13.30
CA LEU A 578 -29.08 -28.19 -14.14
C LEU A 578 -30.35 -28.50 -13.34
N ARG A 579 -30.41 -29.67 -12.69
CA ARG A 579 -31.58 -30.07 -11.90
C ARG A 579 -31.81 -29.12 -10.73
N SER A 580 -30.76 -28.73 -10.01
CA SER A 580 -30.85 -27.71 -8.96
C SER A 580 -31.44 -26.39 -9.46
N THR A 581 -31.12 -25.97 -10.69
CA THR A 581 -31.68 -24.77 -11.31
C THR A 581 -33.18 -24.93 -11.56
N ARG A 582 -33.64 -26.11 -11.99
CA ARG A 582 -35.08 -26.46 -12.04
C ARG A 582 -35.74 -26.32 -10.67
N GLU A 583 -35.12 -26.84 -9.62
CA GLU A 583 -35.65 -26.75 -8.25
C GLU A 583 -35.72 -25.30 -7.73
N VAL A 584 -34.70 -24.48 -8.02
CA VAL A 584 -34.70 -23.04 -7.69
C VAL A 584 -35.81 -22.31 -8.44
N VAL A 585 -36.02 -22.61 -9.73
CA VAL A 585 -37.11 -22.03 -10.52
C VAL A 585 -38.48 -22.46 -9.98
N ALA A 586 -38.66 -23.73 -9.60
CA ALA A 586 -39.89 -24.20 -8.98
C ALA A 586 -40.17 -23.48 -7.65
N LEU A 587 -39.13 -23.25 -6.85
CA LEU A 587 -39.24 -22.47 -5.62
C LEU A 587 -39.57 -21.00 -5.89
N ALA A 588 -38.92 -20.39 -6.89
CA ALA A 588 -39.13 -19.00 -7.31
C ALA A 588 -40.55 -18.75 -7.84
N ARG A 589 -41.14 -19.70 -8.59
CA ARG A 589 -42.56 -19.65 -9.01
C ARG A 589 -43.52 -19.59 -7.82
N ALA A 590 -43.13 -20.16 -6.68
CA ALA A 590 -43.93 -20.16 -5.46
C ALA A 590 -43.67 -18.95 -4.53
N MET A 591 -42.84 -17.97 -4.95
CA MET A 591 -42.53 -16.76 -4.18
C MET A 591 -43.40 -15.57 -4.63
N PRO A 592 -44.42 -15.15 -3.86
CA PRO A 592 -45.30 -14.04 -4.25
C PRO A 592 -44.61 -12.67 -4.30
N GLN A 593 -43.52 -12.46 -3.54
CA GLN A 593 -42.77 -11.19 -3.53
C GLN A 593 -41.47 -11.22 -4.35
N LEU A 594 -41.27 -12.20 -5.23
CA LEU A 594 -40.07 -12.28 -6.06
C LEU A 594 -39.93 -11.01 -6.94
N LYS A 595 -38.80 -10.33 -6.80
CA LYS A 595 -38.38 -9.17 -7.59
C LYS A 595 -37.41 -9.56 -8.68
N VAL A 596 -36.47 -10.47 -8.39
CA VAL A 596 -35.51 -10.97 -9.39
C VAL A 596 -34.92 -12.32 -8.98
N LEU A 597 -34.72 -13.18 -9.97
CA LEU A 597 -33.89 -14.38 -9.89
C LEU A 597 -32.66 -14.20 -10.78
N VAL A 598 -31.50 -14.07 -10.16
CA VAL A 598 -30.21 -13.96 -10.85
C VAL A 598 -29.60 -15.35 -10.98
N HIS A 599 -29.36 -15.80 -12.20
CA HIS A 599 -28.65 -17.05 -12.48
C HIS A 599 -27.20 -16.77 -12.86
N VAL A 600 -26.25 -17.29 -12.08
CA VAL A 600 -24.82 -17.19 -12.41
C VAL A 600 -24.42 -18.37 -13.30
N SER A 601 -24.02 -18.08 -14.52
CA SER A 601 -23.52 -19.04 -15.51
C SER A 601 -22.01 -18.87 -15.72
N THR A 602 -21.51 -19.03 -16.94
CA THR A 602 -20.11 -18.79 -17.32
C THR A 602 -20.02 -18.24 -18.73
N ALA A 603 -19.05 -17.37 -18.99
CA ALA A 603 -18.81 -16.82 -20.32
C ALA A 603 -18.45 -17.93 -21.35
N TYR A 604 -18.00 -19.09 -20.87
CA TYR A 604 -17.55 -20.22 -21.69
C TYR A 604 -18.63 -21.25 -22.02
N THR A 605 -19.93 -20.93 -21.87
CA THR A 605 -20.99 -21.87 -22.28
C THR A 605 -20.97 -22.12 -23.78
N ASN A 606 -20.60 -21.12 -24.60
CA ASN A 606 -20.73 -21.17 -26.06
C ASN A 606 -19.38 -20.97 -26.78
N ILE A 607 -18.37 -21.77 -26.42
CA ILE A 607 -17.01 -21.65 -26.96
C ILE A 607 -16.89 -21.87 -28.48
N ASN A 608 -17.92 -22.41 -29.13
CA ASN A 608 -17.98 -22.56 -30.58
C ASN A 608 -18.33 -21.24 -31.30
N ARG A 609 -18.64 -20.16 -30.57
CA ARG A 609 -18.95 -18.84 -31.13
C ARG A 609 -17.76 -17.88 -31.01
N ASP A 610 -17.70 -16.89 -31.90
CA ASP A 610 -16.68 -15.84 -31.92
C ASP A 610 -17.17 -14.62 -32.71
N PRO A 611 -17.46 -13.48 -32.06
CA PRO A 611 -17.48 -13.29 -30.61
C PRO A 611 -18.59 -14.10 -29.93
N ILE A 612 -18.45 -14.31 -28.63
CA ILE A 612 -19.51 -14.84 -27.77
C ILE A 612 -20.37 -13.66 -27.31
N GLU A 613 -21.63 -13.64 -27.71
CA GLU A 613 -22.55 -12.52 -27.50
C GLU A 613 -23.33 -12.65 -26.18
N GLU A 614 -23.86 -11.53 -25.71
CA GLU A 614 -24.71 -11.45 -24.51
C GLU A 614 -26.17 -11.89 -24.81
N ARG A 615 -26.31 -13.16 -25.24
CA ARG A 615 -27.59 -13.85 -25.47
C ARG A 615 -27.51 -15.33 -25.10
N VAL A 616 -28.66 -15.95 -24.86
CA VAL A 616 -28.77 -17.41 -24.76
C VAL A 616 -28.69 -18.04 -26.14
N TYR A 617 -27.97 -19.14 -26.25
CA TYR A 617 -27.84 -19.92 -27.47
C TYR A 617 -28.56 -21.27 -27.25
N PRO A 618 -29.47 -21.67 -28.15
CA PRO A 618 -30.16 -22.95 -28.02
C PRO A 618 -29.17 -24.12 -28.00
N PRO A 619 -29.21 -24.99 -26.96
CA PRO A 619 -28.41 -26.20 -26.91
C PRO A 619 -28.95 -27.24 -27.91
N HIS A 620 -28.11 -28.24 -28.25
CA HIS A 620 -28.50 -29.33 -29.16
C HIS A 620 -29.34 -30.43 -28.49
N LEU A 621 -29.45 -30.41 -27.16
CA LEU A 621 -30.25 -31.34 -26.37
C LEU A 621 -31.23 -30.57 -25.48
N ASP A 622 -32.38 -31.17 -25.24
CA ASP A 622 -33.39 -30.67 -24.33
C ASP A 622 -32.95 -30.87 -22.87
N TRP A 623 -33.13 -29.84 -22.05
CA TRP A 623 -32.67 -29.88 -20.67
C TRP A 623 -33.50 -30.82 -19.78
N GLU A 624 -34.80 -31.01 -20.08
CA GLU A 624 -35.64 -31.94 -19.32
C GLU A 624 -35.24 -33.39 -19.61
N GLU A 625 -34.98 -33.72 -20.88
CA GLU A 625 -34.50 -35.03 -21.28
C GLU A 625 -33.19 -35.39 -20.59
N VAL A 626 -32.24 -34.45 -20.52
CA VAL A 626 -30.95 -34.68 -19.84
C VAL A 626 -31.13 -34.91 -18.34
N ILE A 627 -32.06 -34.19 -17.69
CA ILE A 627 -32.39 -34.46 -16.28
C ILE A 627 -33.01 -35.85 -16.13
N ARG A 628 -34.02 -36.19 -16.96
CA ARG A 628 -34.68 -37.51 -16.93
C ARG A 628 -33.68 -38.64 -17.11
N MET A 629 -32.75 -38.49 -18.07
CA MET A 629 -31.67 -39.45 -18.26
C MET A 629 -30.81 -39.59 -17.00
N ALA A 630 -30.36 -38.48 -16.40
CA ALA A 630 -29.55 -38.52 -15.20
C ALA A 630 -30.28 -39.13 -13.99
N GLU A 631 -31.60 -38.99 -13.87
CA GLU A 631 -32.42 -39.55 -12.79
C GLU A 631 -32.69 -41.07 -12.96
N LEU A 632 -32.74 -41.57 -14.20
CA LEU A 632 -33.15 -42.96 -14.51
C LEU A 632 -31.99 -43.96 -14.63
N LEU A 633 -30.75 -43.49 -14.80
CA LEU A 633 -29.61 -44.39 -15.04
C LEU A 633 -29.11 -45.02 -13.73
N ASP A 634 -28.95 -46.34 -13.75
CA ASP A 634 -28.27 -47.10 -12.69
C ASP A 634 -26.75 -46.89 -12.72
N ASP A 635 -26.05 -47.31 -11.65
CA ASP A 635 -24.60 -47.10 -11.48
C ASP A 635 -23.75 -47.63 -12.65
N ASP A 636 -24.18 -48.72 -13.30
CA ASP A 636 -23.48 -49.32 -14.43
C ASP A 636 -23.75 -48.53 -15.73
N SER A 637 -24.98 -48.07 -15.94
CA SER A 637 -25.37 -47.21 -17.08
C SER A 637 -24.80 -45.80 -16.97
N LEU A 638 -24.59 -45.29 -15.75
CA LEU A 638 -23.91 -44.03 -15.48
C LEU A 638 -22.43 -44.08 -15.88
N ARG A 639 -21.74 -45.19 -15.59
CA ARG A 639 -20.36 -45.41 -16.06
C ARG A 639 -20.29 -45.50 -17.58
N ALA A 640 -21.26 -46.18 -18.21
CA ALA A 640 -21.37 -46.22 -19.67
C ALA A 640 -21.65 -44.82 -20.26
N MET A 641 -22.45 -44.00 -19.59
CA MET A 641 -22.67 -42.61 -19.96
C MET A 641 -21.44 -41.73 -19.79
N ASP A 642 -20.63 -41.91 -18.74
CA ASP A 642 -19.36 -41.18 -18.62
C ASP A 642 -18.42 -41.51 -19.79
N CYS A 643 -18.46 -42.77 -20.30
CA CYS A 643 -17.76 -43.14 -21.53
C CYS A 643 -18.34 -42.47 -22.79
N LEU A 644 -19.66 -42.29 -22.86
CA LEU A 644 -20.37 -41.62 -23.98
C LEU A 644 -20.47 -40.09 -23.82
N GLY A 645 -20.09 -39.54 -22.67
CA GLY A 645 -20.33 -38.14 -22.30
C GLY A 645 -19.64 -37.15 -23.24
N HIS A 646 -18.52 -37.53 -23.84
CA HIS A 646 -17.88 -36.71 -24.87
C HIS A 646 -18.70 -36.58 -26.16
N LYS A 647 -19.58 -37.56 -26.48
CA LYS A 647 -20.50 -37.48 -27.62
C LYS A 647 -21.76 -36.67 -27.29
N LEU A 648 -22.24 -36.75 -26.05
CA LEU A 648 -23.41 -35.99 -25.60
C LEU A 648 -23.14 -34.48 -25.47
N ARG A 649 -21.90 -34.11 -25.15
CA ARG A 649 -21.51 -32.71 -24.92
C ARG A 649 -21.25 -31.90 -26.21
N ASP A 650 -21.30 -32.50 -27.40
CA ASP A 650 -21.00 -31.85 -28.68
C ASP A 650 -19.70 -31.02 -28.63
N PHE A 651 -19.77 -29.69 -28.78
CA PHE A 651 -18.63 -28.77 -28.73
C PHE A 651 -18.23 -28.36 -27.30
N HIS A 652 -18.98 -28.75 -26.27
CA HIS A 652 -18.67 -28.42 -24.89
C HIS A 652 -17.51 -29.27 -24.36
N PRO A 653 -16.42 -28.66 -23.88
CA PRO A 653 -15.20 -29.38 -23.52
C PRO A 653 -15.33 -30.20 -22.24
N ASN A 654 -16.31 -29.89 -21.39
CA ASN A 654 -16.53 -30.55 -20.12
C ASN A 654 -18.00 -30.49 -19.70
N SER A 655 -18.37 -31.31 -18.71
CA SER A 655 -19.76 -31.38 -18.21
C SER A 655 -20.23 -30.06 -17.60
N TYR A 656 -19.31 -29.22 -17.09
CA TYR A 656 -19.64 -27.91 -16.52
C TYR A 656 -20.23 -26.95 -17.56
N THR A 657 -19.52 -26.71 -18.66
CA THR A 657 -19.96 -25.80 -19.72
C THR A 657 -21.24 -26.29 -20.41
N PHE A 658 -21.37 -27.61 -20.59
CA PHE A 658 -22.59 -28.24 -21.13
C PHE A 658 -23.80 -28.05 -20.20
N THR A 659 -23.67 -28.39 -18.92
CA THR A 659 -24.79 -28.29 -17.96
C THR A 659 -25.17 -26.83 -17.67
N LYS A 660 -24.21 -25.90 -17.69
CA LYS A 660 -24.50 -24.45 -17.62
C LYS A 660 -25.23 -23.96 -18.87
N ALA A 661 -24.89 -24.42 -20.08
CA ALA A 661 -25.62 -24.05 -21.29
C ALA A 661 -27.08 -24.54 -21.26
N LEU A 662 -27.32 -25.78 -20.80
CA LEU A 662 -28.67 -26.29 -20.59
C LEU A 662 -29.44 -25.50 -19.50
N ALA A 663 -28.74 -25.09 -18.44
CA ALA A 663 -29.35 -24.28 -17.38
C ALA A 663 -29.70 -22.87 -17.86
N GLU A 664 -28.90 -22.28 -18.76
CA GLU A 664 -29.23 -21.02 -19.42
C GLU A 664 -30.50 -21.15 -20.25
N GLN A 665 -30.67 -22.25 -21.00
CA GLN A 665 -31.89 -22.50 -21.76
C GLN A 665 -33.10 -22.65 -20.84
N LEU A 666 -32.98 -23.39 -19.74
CA LEU A 666 -34.04 -23.51 -18.72
C LEU A 666 -34.46 -22.13 -18.18
N ILE A 667 -33.50 -21.26 -17.89
CA ILE A 667 -33.78 -19.89 -17.41
C ILE A 667 -34.42 -19.03 -18.50
N ASP A 668 -34.01 -19.19 -19.76
CA ASP A 668 -34.61 -18.51 -20.91
C ASP A 668 -36.07 -18.94 -21.13
N ASP A 669 -36.36 -20.24 -21.01
CA ASP A 669 -37.71 -20.80 -21.16
C ASP A 669 -38.70 -20.23 -20.14
N VAL A 670 -38.24 -19.86 -18.95
CA VAL A 670 -39.07 -19.27 -17.89
C VAL A 670 -39.00 -17.73 -17.84
N ALA A 671 -38.29 -17.10 -18.79
CA ALA A 671 -38.06 -15.65 -18.76
C ALA A 671 -39.31 -14.81 -19.00
N ALA A 672 -40.32 -15.40 -19.65
CA ALA A 672 -41.63 -14.77 -19.82
C ALA A 672 -42.48 -14.81 -18.52
N GLU A 673 -42.20 -15.74 -17.61
CA GLU A 673 -42.97 -15.97 -16.39
C GLU A 673 -42.32 -15.33 -15.15
N LEU A 674 -40.99 -15.27 -15.11
CA LEU A 674 -40.23 -14.84 -13.94
C LEU A 674 -39.29 -13.67 -14.27
N PRO A 675 -39.03 -12.75 -13.32
CA PRO A 675 -38.05 -11.69 -13.48
C PRO A 675 -36.63 -12.26 -13.37
N VAL A 676 -36.13 -12.87 -14.43
CA VAL A 676 -34.80 -13.50 -14.46
C VAL A 676 -33.76 -12.65 -15.18
N ILE A 677 -32.50 -12.83 -14.79
CA ILE A 677 -31.32 -12.30 -15.49
C ILE A 677 -30.16 -13.28 -15.37
N ILE A 678 -29.36 -13.44 -16.42
CA ILE A 678 -28.19 -14.31 -16.43
C ILE A 678 -26.92 -13.46 -16.32
N VAL A 679 -26.01 -13.85 -15.44
CA VAL A 679 -24.67 -13.24 -15.32
C VAL A 679 -23.61 -14.29 -15.65
N ARG A 680 -22.71 -14.00 -16.59
CA ARG A 680 -21.67 -14.91 -17.09
C ARG A 680 -20.27 -14.39 -16.74
N PRO A 681 -19.69 -14.79 -15.60
CA PRO A 681 -18.27 -14.54 -15.33
C PRO A 681 -17.33 -15.33 -16.26
N SER A 682 -16.20 -14.72 -16.60
CA SER A 682 -15.02 -15.44 -17.14
C SER A 682 -14.24 -16.13 -16.00
N ILE A 683 -12.94 -16.39 -16.18
CA ILE A 683 -12.13 -17.05 -15.15
C ILE A 683 -11.97 -16.11 -13.95
N VAL A 684 -12.64 -16.44 -12.84
CA VAL A 684 -12.60 -15.62 -11.65
C VAL A 684 -11.22 -15.71 -10.98
N VAL A 685 -10.61 -14.55 -10.71
CA VAL A 685 -9.34 -14.40 -10.01
C VAL A 685 -9.55 -13.64 -8.69
N PRO A 686 -8.54 -13.60 -7.79
CA PRO A 686 -8.64 -12.84 -6.55
C PRO A 686 -9.07 -11.39 -6.77
N THR A 687 -9.67 -10.81 -5.74
CA THR A 687 -10.26 -9.47 -5.78
C THR A 687 -9.24 -8.40 -6.16
N HIS A 688 -9.69 -7.40 -6.91
CA HIS A 688 -8.86 -6.25 -7.26
C HIS A 688 -8.75 -5.28 -6.09
N LYS A 689 -9.90 -4.91 -5.50
CA LYS A 689 -10.03 -3.86 -4.50
C LYS A 689 -10.84 -4.31 -3.29
N ASP A 690 -12.05 -4.83 -3.50
CA ASP A 690 -13.02 -5.08 -2.43
C ASP A 690 -13.14 -6.58 -2.12
N PRO A 691 -13.35 -7.02 -0.87
CA PRO A 691 -13.23 -6.23 0.36
C PRO A 691 -11.78 -5.84 0.68
N MET A 692 -10.80 -6.53 0.10
CA MET A 692 -9.37 -6.19 0.14
C MET A 692 -8.67 -6.77 -1.08
N PRO A 693 -7.56 -6.17 -1.56
CA PRO A 693 -6.82 -6.70 -2.71
C PRO A 693 -6.29 -8.11 -2.50
N GLY A 694 -6.41 -8.96 -3.52
CA GLY A 694 -5.89 -10.32 -3.55
C GLY A 694 -6.70 -11.34 -2.74
N TRP A 695 -7.86 -10.99 -2.20
CA TRP A 695 -8.66 -11.91 -1.41
C TRP A 695 -9.17 -13.10 -2.24
N ILE A 696 -8.97 -14.30 -1.70
CA ILE A 696 -9.42 -15.58 -2.24
C ILE A 696 -9.42 -16.63 -1.13
N ASP A 697 -10.36 -17.59 -1.15
CA ASP A 697 -10.51 -18.59 -0.09
C ASP A 697 -10.21 -20.03 -0.53
N ASN A 698 -9.91 -20.24 -1.82
CA ASN A 698 -9.70 -21.56 -2.41
C ASN A 698 -8.58 -21.56 -3.47
N LEU A 699 -8.18 -22.76 -3.91
CA LEU A 699 -7.16 -22.97 -4.94
C LEU A 699 -7.77 -23.44 -6.26
N ASN A 700 -8.97 -22.99 -6.63
CA ASN A 700 -9.57 -23.37 -7.90
C ASN A 700 -8.96 -22.56 -9.06
N GLY A 701 -8.96 -23.14 -10.27
CA GLY A 701 -8.52 -22.44 -11.48
C GLY A 701 -7.08 -21.93 -11.42
N LEU A 702 -6.88 -20.66 -11.77
CA LEU A 702 -5.56 -20.02 -11.86
C LEU A 702 -4.84 -19.92 -10.52
N ALA A 703 -5.56 -19.90 -9.39
CA ALA A 703 -4.96 -19.86 -8.07
C ALA A 703 -4.07 -21.10 -7.79
N ALA A 704 -4.52 -22.30 -8.20
CA ALA A 704 -3.70 -23.51 -8.11
C ALA A 704 -2.48 -23.46 -9.04
N VAL A 705 -2.63 -22.88 -10.24
CA VAL A 705 -1.51 -22.73 -11.18
C VAL A 705 -0.45 -21.81 -10.61
N TRP A 706 -0.86 -20.67 -10.04
CA TRP A 706 0.08 -19.74 -9.39
C TRP A 706 0.74 -20.36 -8.16
N ALA A 707 -0.02 -21.03 -7.29
CA ALA A 707 0.55 -21.72 -6.14
C ALA A 707 1.55 -22.82 -6.56
N GLY A 708 1.20 -23.62 -7.57
CA GLY A 708 2.04 -24.70 -8.06
C GLY A 708 3.29 -24.24 -8.80
N GLY A 709 3.17 -23.18 -9.61
CA GLY A 709 4.30 -22.54 -10.27
C GLY A 709 5.28 -21.95 -9.25
N GLN A 710 4.77 -21.18 -8.28
CA GLN A 710 5.60 -20.57 -7.24
C GLN A 710 6.22 -21.58 -6.27
N LYS A 711 5.57 -22.72 -6.01
CA LYS A 711 6.18 -23.83 -5.26
C LYS A 711 7.17 -24.65 -6.09
N GLY A 712 7.36 -24.32 -7.37
CA GLY A 712 8.22 -25.07 -8.29
C GLY A 712 7.68 -26.46 -8.61
N LEU A 713 6.43 -26.74 -8.30
CA LEU A 713 5.79 -27.99 -8.70
C LEU A 713 5.70 -28.00 -10.22
N PHE A 714 5.19 -26.96 -10.86
CA PHE A 714 4.94 -26.95 -12.31
C PHE A 714 5.91 -26.03 -13.06
N ARG A 715 6.46 -26.52 -14.17
CA ARG A 715 7.55 -25.84 -14.89
C ARG A 715 7.40 -25.72 -16.39
N THR A 716 6.47 -26.44 -16.99
CA THR A 716 6.31 -26.33 -18.44
C THR A 716 4.86 -26.49 -18.83
N TYR A 717 4.44 -25.69 -19.80
CA TYR A 717 3.12 -25.74 -20.40
C TYR A 717 3.16 -25.36 -21.88
N CYS A 718 2.19 -25.86 -22.65
CA CYS A 718 2.15 -25.73 -24.09
C CYS A 718 1.01 -24.78 -24.53
N ALA A 719 1.21 -23.46 -24.37
CA ALA A 719 0.20 -22.44 -24.72
C ALA A 719 0.73 -20.98 -24.71
N LYS A 720 1.87 -20.63 -25.32
CA LYS A 720 2.52 -19.32 -25.11
C LYS A 720 1.69 -18.08 -25.48
N ASP A 721 1.14 -18.04 -26.70
CA ASP A 721 0.51 -16.82 -27.27
C ASP A 721 -1.03 -16.79 -27.15
N PHE A 722 -1.61 -17.69 -26.36
CA PHE A 722 -3.06 -17.73 -26.17
C PHE A 722 -3.47 -16.78 -25.04
N SER A 723 -4.53 -16.01 -25.29
CA SER A 723 -5.14 -15.11 -24.32
C SER A 723 -6.41 -15.73 -23.75
N PHE A 724 -6.60 -15.65 -22.44
CA PHE A 724 -7.84 -16.03 -21.76
C PHE A 724 -8.34 -14.87 -20.90
N ASP A 725 -9.65 -14.71 -20.79
CA ASP A 725 -10.23 -13.65 -19.95
C ASP A 725 -10.24 -14.08 -18.47
N SER A 726 -9.64 -13.25 -17.62
CA SER A 726 -9.66 -13.44 -16.17
C SER A 726 -10.21 -12.20 -15.49
N VAL A 727 -11.22 -12.36 -14.64
CA VAL A 727 -11.97 -11.26 -14.01
C VAL A 727 -11.86 -11.30 -12.48
N PRO A 728 -11.53 -10.19 -11.80
CA PRO A 728 -11.55 -10.12 -10.34
C PRO A 728 -12.91 -10.43 -9.72
N ALA A 729 -12.91 -11.15 -8.60
CA ALA A 729 -14.14 -11.60 -7.94
C ALA A 729 -15.06 -10.46 -7.48
N ASP A 730 -14.50 -9.31 -7.11
CA ASP A 730 -15.25 -8.11 -6.73
C ASP A 730 -15.97 -7.46 -7.90
N ILE A 731 -15.38 -7.51 -9.09
CA ILE A 731 -16.04 -7.02 -10.32
C ILE A 731 -17.21 -7.93 -10.70
N VAL A 732 -17.04 -9.25 -10.60
CA VAL A 732 -18.15 -10.20 -10.79
C VAL A 732 -19.26 -9.93 -9.80
N THR A 733 -18.91 -9.72 -8.52
CA THR A 733 -19.88 -9.44 -7.46
C THR A 733 -20.65 -8.14 -7.73
N LYS A 734 -19.95 -7.04 -8.02
CA LYS A 734 -20.57 -5.75 -8.34
C LYS A 734 -21.44 -5.83 -9.59
N THR A 735 -20.96 -6.51 -10.64
CA THR A 735 -21.75 -6.74 -11.87
C THR A 735 -23.03 -7.53 -11.57
N THR A 736 -22.93 -8.56 -10.73
CA THR A 736 -24.09 -9.39 -10.33
C THR A 736 -25.12 -8.58 -9.55
N VAL A 737 -24.68 -7.72 -8.63
CA VAL A 737 -25.57 -6.81 -7.88
C VAL A 737 -26.23 -5.78 -8.79
N LEU A 738 -25.48 -5.15 -9.70
CA LEU A 738 -26.03 -4.18 -10.65
C LEU A 738 -27.02 -4.83 -11.63
N ALA A 739 -26.72 -6.03 -12.13
CA ALA A 739 -27.64 -6.80 -12.98
C ALA A 739 -28.94 -7.13 -12.23
N SER A 740 -28.83 -7.57 -10.97
CA SER A 740 -29.97 -7.80 -10.08
C SER A 740 -30.82 -6.54 -9.91
N TRP A 741 -30.18 -5.40 -9.64
CA TRP A 741 -30.85 -4.12 -9.45
C TRP A 741 -31.59 -3.67 -10.70
N ALA A 742 -30.93 -3.70 -11.85
CA ALA A 742 -31.52 -3.31 -13.12
C ALA A 742 -32.75 -4.17 -13.44
N ARG A 743 -32.63 -5.50 -13.34
CA ARG A 743 -33.76 -6.40 -13.61
C ARG A 743 -34.90 -6.25 -12.60
N ALA A 744 -34.60 -6.10 -11.30
CA ALA A 744 -35.61 -5.94 -10.25
C ALA A 744 -36.44 -4.65 -10.41
N LEU A 745 -35.89 -3.63 -11.05
CA LEU A 745 -36.56 -2.36 -11.36
C LEU A 745 -37.10 -2.30 -12.80
N ASP A 746 -37.06 -3.41 -13.53
CA ASP A 746 -37.43 -3.51 -14.94
C ASP A 746 -36.69 -2.51 -15.85
N ILE A 747 -35.46 -2.13 -15.45
CA ILE A 747 -34.57 -1.30 -16.26
C ILE A 747 -33.99 -2.20 -17.35
N ARG A 748 -34.31 -1.86 -18.61
CA ARG A 748 -33.68 -2.49 -19.77
C ARG A 748 -32.26 -1.99 -19.94
N ILE A 749 -31.31 -2.91 -19.97
CA ILE A 749 -29.88 -2.58 -20.08
C ILE A 749 -29.59 -2.06 -21.49
N ARG A 750 -30.13 -2.75 -22.52
CA ARG A 750 -30.06 -2.29 -23.92
C ARG A 750 -31.37 -1.63 -24.35
N PRO A 751 -31.33 -0.41 -24.92
CA PRO A 751 -32.51 0.19 -25.52
C PRO A 751 -32.93 -0.57 -26.78
N LEU A 752 -34.23 -0.90 -26.89
CA LEU A 752 -34.84 -1.49 -28.08
C LEU A 752 -35.50 -0.41 -28.96
N PRO A 753 -35.56 -0.60 -30.29
CA PRO A 753 -36.40 0.23 -31.14
C PRO A 753 -37.88 0.19 -30.71
N VAL A 754 -38.58 1.31 -30.89
CA VAL A 754 -40.00 1.45 -30.50
C VAL A 754 -40.85 0.37 -31.18
N GLY A 755 -41.61 -0.39 -30.40
CA GLY A 755 -42.52 -1.44 -30.88
C GLY A 755 -41.90 -2.83 -31.03
N VAL A 756 -40.62 -3.02 -30.67
CA VAL A 756 -39.98 -4.35 -30.64
C VAL A 756 -40.07 -4.94 -29.24
N GLU A 757 -40.71 -6.10 -29.11
CA GLU A 757 -40.72 -6.82 -27.84
C GLU A 757 -39.36 -7.48 -27.56
N PRO A 758 -38.89 -7.44 -26.30
CA PRO A 758 -37.70 -8.17 -25.86
C PRO A 758 -37.87 -9.67 -26.11
N LYS A 759 -36.87 -10.32 -26.70
CA LYS A 759 -36.84 -11.78 -26.85
C LYS A 759 -35.84 -12.39 -25.88
N GLY A 760 -36.33 -13.31 -25.05
CA GLY A 760 -35.51 -14.08 -24.11
C GLY A 760 -35.03 -13.29 -22.90
N VAL A 761 -34.21 -13.95 -22.09
CA VAL A 761 -33.60 -13.39 -20.88
C VAL A 761 -32.43 -12.46 -21.20
N GLU A 762 -32.29 -11.35 -20.45
CA GLU A 762 -31.09 -10.51 -20.53
C GLU A 762 -29.88 -11.24 -19.96
N VAL A 763 -28.76 -11.20 -20.69
CA VAL A 763 -27.50 -11.81 -20.29
C VAL A 763 -26.45 -10.73 -20.08
N VAL A 764 -25.69 -10.79 -19.00
CA VAL A 764 -24.61 -9.84 -18.70
C VAL A 764 -23.30 -10.61 -18.58
N HIS A 765 -22.34 -10.34 -19.45
CA HIS A 765 -21.00 -10.87 -19.30
C HIS A 765 -20.24 -10.09 -18.21
N ALA A 766 -19.75 -10.78 -17.18
CA ALA A 766 -18.86 -10.20 -16.18
C ALA A 766 -17.42 -10.57 -16.57
N THR A 767 -16.86 -9.86 -17.54
CA THR A 767 -15.56 -10.17 -18.14
C THR A 767 -14.72 -8.90 -18.25
N ILE A 768 -13.40 -9.01 -18.46
CA ILE A 768 -12.60 -7.81 -18.76
C ILE A 768 -12.66 -7.47 -20.28
N GLY A 769 -13.06 -8.44 -21.12
CA GLY A 769 -13.30 -8.29 -22.55
C GLY A 769 -12.01 -8.51 -23.35
N SER A 770 -11.71 -7.62 -24.31
CA SER A 770 -10.52 -7.71 -25.18
C SER A 770 -9.17 -7.43 -24.48
N LEU A 771 -9.13 -7.58 -23.15
CA LEU A 771 -8.04 -7.24 -22.23
C LEU A 771 -7.47 -8.51 -21.54
N GLY A 772 -7.71 -9.70 -22.12
CA GLY A 772 -7.39 -10.99 -21.51
C GLY A 772 -5.91 -11.21 -21.20
N CYS A 773 -5.64 -12.06 -20.21
CA CYS A 773 -4.31 -12.51 -19.80
C CYS A 773 -3.70 -13.43 -20.87
N THR A 774 -2.48 -13.19 -21.32
CA THR A 774 -1.74 -14.23 -22.05
C THR A 774 -1.07 -15.19 -21.07
N PHE A 775 -0.76 -16.41 -21.53
CA PHE A 775 0.16 -17.25 -20.76
C PHE A 775 1.54 -16.61 -20.62
N GLY A 776 2.01 -15.84 -21.61
CA GLY A 776 3.23 -15.04 -21.48
C GLY A 776 3.20 -14.08 -20.27
N ASP A 777 2.08 -13.42 -20.01
CA ASP A 777 1.90 -12.58 -18.82
C ASP A 777 1.93 -13.41 -17.52
N MET A 778 1.43 -14.64 -17.58
CA MET A 778 1.51 -15.59 -16.47
C MET A 778 2.94 -16.09 -16.23
N GLU A 779 3.68 -16.44 -17.29
CA GLU A 779 5.11 -16.81 -17.22
C GLU A 779 5.92 -15.65 -16.63
N TRP A 780 5.70 -14.43 -17.12
CA TRP A 780 6.29 -13.23 -16.52
C TRP A 780 5.94 -13.14 -15.02
N ALA A 781 4.66 -13.25 -14.64
CA ALA A 781 4.23 -13.15 -13.24
C ALA A 781 4.85 -14.25 -12.34
N LEU A 782 5.12 -15.44 -12.88
CA LEU A 782 5.63 -16.58 -12.13
C LEU A 782 7.16 -16.69 -12.06
N THR A 783 7.88 -15.98 -12.92
CA THR A 783 9.34 -16.08 -13.04
C THR A 783 10.07 -14.91 -12.37
N GLU A 784 11.40 -15.03 -12.26
CA GLU A 784 12.32 -13.98 -11.76
C GLU A 784 12.17 -12.65 -12.51
N ASP A 785 11.83 -12.70 -13.81
CA ASP A 785 11.65 -11.51 -14.66
C ASP A 785 10.39 -10.69 -14.29
N GLY A 786 9.44 -11.24 -13.53
CA GLY A 786 8.27 -10.54 -13.00
C GLY A 786 8.23 -10.44 -11.48
N PHE A 787 7.47 -11.32 -10.82
CA PHE A 787 7.30 -11.29 -9.35
C PHE A 787 8.10 -12.33 -8.59
N GLY A 788 8.85 -13.22 -9.27
CA GLY A 788 9.69 -14.23 -8.62
C GLY A 788 10.73 -13.62 -7.67
N ASP A 789 11.12 -12.37 -7.91
CA ASP A 789 12.01 -11.58 -7.04
C ASP A 789 11.29 -10.86 -5.88
N LYS A 790 9.97 -11.01 -5.74
CA LYS A 790 9.12 -10.25 -4.80
C LYS A 790 8.24 -11.12 -3.91
N VAL A 791 7.93 -12.35 -4.33
CA VAL A 791 7.08 -13.31 -3.61
C VAL A 791 7.76 -14.68 -3.63
N ALA A 792 7.88 -15.36 -2.48
CA ALA A 792 8.47 -16.70 -2.40
C ALA A 792 7.60 -17.55 -1.50
N PHE A 793 7.16 -18.67 -2.05
CA PHE A 793 6.25 -19.57 -1.36
C PHE A 793 7.04 -20.50 -0.43
N PRO A 794 6.64 -20.64 0.85
CA PRO A 794 7.24 -21.60 1.76
C PRO A 794 7.16 -23.03 1.20
N GLY A 795 8.22 -23.80 1.45
CA GLY A 795 8.27 -25.21 1.04
C GLY A 795 8.32 -25.42 -0.48
N ALA A 796 8.69 -24.39 -1.25
CA ALA A 796 8.94 -24.54 -2.66
C ALA A 796 10.06 -25.58 -2.88
N ILE A 797 9.82 -26.55 -3.76
CA ILE A 797 10.71 -27.71 -3.95
C ILE A 797 11.84 -27.45 -4.95
N ARG A 798 11.66 -26.50 -5.88
CA ARG A 798 12.66 -26.07 -6.88
C ARG A 798 12.30 -24.68 -7.47
N ASP A 799 13.21 -24.01 -8.20
CA ASP A 799 13.06 -22.63 -8.71
C ASP A 799 11.73 -22.46 -9.47
N PRO A 800 11.02 -21.32 -9.32
CA PRO A 800 9.74 -21.10 -9.98
C PRO A 800 9.97 -20.69 -11.44
N LYS A 801 10.94 -21.32 -12.11
CA LYS A 801 11.10 -21.13 -13.54
C LYS A 801 9.97 -21.84 -14.24
N PHE A 802 9.33 -21.13 -15.15
CA PHE A 802 8.24 -21.64 -15.95
C PHE A 802 8.65 -21.50 -17.41
N TYR A 803 8.46 -22.56 -18.19
CA TYR A 803 8.83 -22.65 -19.59
C TYR A 803 7.56 -22.81 -20.43
N LEU A 804 7.15 -21.72 -21.08
CA LEU A 804 6.13 -21.79 -22.12
C LEU A 804 6.75 -22.20 -23.44
N VAL A 805 6.23 -23.27 -24.03
CA VAL A 805 6.70 -23.79 -25.31
C VAL A 805 5.55 -23.92 -26.29
N GLU A 806 5.82 -23.63 -27.55
CA GLU A 806 4.83 -23.77 -28.63
C GLU A 806 4.89 -25.16 -29.26
N ASN A 807 6.07 -25.78 -29.28
CA ASN A 807 6.30 -27.06 -29.94
C ASN A 807 5.87 -28.24 -29.04
N PRO A 808 4.90 -29.09 -29.45
CA PRO A 808 4.43 -30.22 -28.64
C PRO A 808 5.51 -31.25 -28.31
N ILE A 809 6.48 -31.48 -29.22
CA ILE A 809 7.60 -32.41 -28.98
C ILE A 809 8.49 -31.86 -27.86
N VAL A 810 8.82 -30.56 -27.92
CA VAL A 810 9.60 -29.89 -26.87
C VAL A 810 8.86 -29.93 -25.54
N TYR A 811 7.54 -29.69 -25.54
CA TYR A 811 6.70 -29.86 -24.36
C TYR A 811 6.81 -31.26 -23.76
N HIS A 812 6.67 -32.32 -24.57
CA HIS A 812 6.75 -33.69 -24.07
C HIS A 812 8.13 -34.03 -23.49
N VAL A 813 9.21 -33.55 -24.11
CA VAL A 813 10.59 -33.71 -23.59
C VAL A 813 10.75 -32.99 -22.25
N LEU A 814 10.37 -31.72 -22.16
CA LEU A 814 10.47 -30.93 -20.93
C LEU A 814 9.52 -31.46 -19.84
N HIS A 815 8.33 -31.92 -20.20
CA HIS A 815 7.39 -32.55 -19.28
C HIS A 815 7.96 -33.84 -18.70
N TRP A 816 8.53 -34.71 -19.54
CA TRP A 816 9.17 -35.94 -19.09
C TRP A 816 10.33 -35.63 -18.14
N TYR A 817 11.19 -34.68 -18.50
CA TYR A 817 12.36 -34.31 -17.69
C TYR A 817 11.98 -33.61 -16.37
N HIS A 818 11.21 -32.52 -16.44
CA HIS A 818 10.91 -31.69 -15.28
C HIS A 818 9.78 -32.22 -14.40
N HIS A 819 8.84 -33.03 -14.91
CA HIS A 819 7.72 -33.51 -14.10
C HIS A 819 7.84 -35.00 -13.79
N ILE A 820 8.03 -35.85 -14.81
CA ILE A 820 8.02 -37.31 -14.62
C ILE A 820 9.32 -37.79 -13.95
N LEU A 821 10.47 -37.57 -14.58
CA LEU A 821 11.77 -38.02 -14.08
C LEU A 821 12.05 -37.44 -12.69
N TYR A 822 11.86 -36.13 -12.52
CA TYR A 822 12.03 -35.47 -11.23
C TYR A 822 11.08 -36.03 -10.16
N GLY A 823 9.82 -36.28 -10.52
CA GLY A 823 8.85 -36.92 -9.62
C GLY A 823 9.26 -38.32 -9.19
N VAL A 824 9.79 -39.14 -10.11
CA VAL A 824 10.33 -40.48 -9.80
C VAL A 824 11.49 -40.38 -8.80
N VAL A 825 12.41 -39.44 -9.00
CA VAL A 825 13.55 -39.22 -8.09
C VAL A 825 13.06 -38.84 -6.69
N LEU A 826 12.16 -37.87 -6.58
CA LEU A 826 11.61 -37.42 -5.30
C LEU A 826 10.85 -38.55 -4.57
N ASP A 827 10.00 -39.29 -5.28
CA ASP A 827 9.22 -40.38 -4.68
C ASP A 827 10.10 -41.57 -4.29
N THR A 828 11.18 -41.83 -5.04
CA THR A 828 12.17 -42.85 -4.68
C THR A 828 12.94 -42.44 -3.43
N ALA A 829 13.43 -41.19 -3.36
CA ALA A 829 14.08 -40.66 -2.16
C ALA A 829 13.15 -40.66 -0.94
N ALA A 830 11.87 -40.32 -1.12
CA ALA A 830 10.86 -40.41 -0.07
C ALA A 830 10.73 -41.84 0.47
N ARG A 831 10.61 -42.84 -0.42
CA ARG A 831 10.55 -44.26 -0.03
C ARG A 831 11.80 -44.70 0.74
N LEU A 832 12.99 -44.34 0.25
CA LEU A 832 14.26 -44.68 0.89
C LEU A 832 14.44 -44.03 2.28
N THR A 833 13.79 -42.89 2.52
CA THR A 833 13.82 -42.16 3.80
C THR A 833 12.62 -42.45 4.70
N GLY A 834 11.81 -43.47 4.37
CA GLY A 834 10.62 -43.84 5.15
C GLY A 834 9.44 -42.86 5.05
N ARG A 835 9.49 -41.91 4.11
CA ARG A 835 8.42 -40.93 3.85
C ARG A 835 7.46 -41.45 2.77
N LYS A 836 6.21 -40.97 2.81
CA LYS A 836 5.19 -41.34 1.81
C LYS A 836 5.49 -40.66 0.46
N PRO A 837 5.58 -41.40 -0.66
CA PRO A 837 5.73 -40.82 -2.00
C PRO A 837 4.45 -40.05 -2.39
N ARG A 838 4.60 -38.85 -2.95
CA ARG A 838 3.50 -37.93 -3.30
C ARG A 838 3.76 -37.13 -4.59
N ALA A 839 4.99 -37.02 -5.07
CA ALA A 839 5.38 -36.15 -6.18
C ALA A 839 4.70 -36.54 -7.49
N LEU A 840 4.78 -37.81 -7.91
CA LEU A 840 4.13 -38.26 -9.15
C LEU A 840 2.61 -38.11 -9.11
N LYS A 841 2.00 -38.29 -7.93
CA LYS A 841 0.57 -38.05 -7.73
C LYS A 841 0.20 -36.58 -7.92
N MET A 842 1.04 -35.65 -7.45
CA MET A 842 0.85 -34.21 -7.65
C MET A 842 1.02 -33.82 -9.13
N TYR A 843 2.05 -34.35 -9.80
CA TYR A 843 2.27 -34.10 -11.24
C TYR A 843 1.12 -34.62 -12.10
N ARG A 844 0.60 -35.82 -11.80
CA ARG A 844 -0.54 -36.38 -12.52
C ARG A 844 -1.78 -35.50 -12.39
N ARG A 845 -2.08 -35.02 -11.17
CA ARG A 845 -3.20 -34.11 -10.93
C ARG A 845 -3.08 -32.81 -11.74
N PHE A 846 -1.88 -32.29 -11.87
CA PHE A 846 -1.63 -31.10 -12.69
C PHE A 846 -1.89 -31.33 -14.17
N VAL A 847 -1.37 -32.41 -14.74
CA VAL A 847 -1.63 -32.75 -16.15
C VAL A 847 -3.12 -32.88 -16.40
N THR A 848 -3.84 -33.60 -15.54
CA THR A 848 -5.29 -33.73 -15.63
C THR A 848 -6.00 -32.37 -15.55
N SER A 849 -5.56 -31.48 -14.66
CA SER A 849 -6.12 -30.12 -14.54
C SER A 849 -5.85 -29.28 -15.80
N CYS A 850 -4.63 -29.32 -16.32
CA CYS A 850 -4.22 -28.66 -17.55
C CYS A 850 -5.03 -29.15 -18.76
N GLU A 851 -5.18 -30.47 -18.90
CA GLU A 851 -6.00 -31.10 -19.93
C GLU A 851 -7.46 -30.65 -19.85
N ALA A 852 -8.03 -30.58 -18.65
CA ALA A 852 -9.39 -30.10 -18.44
C ALA A 852 -9.58 -28.61 -18.82
N THR A 853 -8.51 -27.81 -18.80
CA THR A 853 -8.51 -26.39 -19.17
C THR A 853 -8.06 -26.09 -20.60
N ASN A 854 -7.53 -27.09 -21.34
CA ASN A 854 -6.93 -26.90 -22.67
C ASN A 854 -7.89 -26.23 -23.66
N ALA A 855 -9.18 -26.57 -23.59
CA ALA A 855 -10.20 -25.99 -24.47
C ALA A 855 -10.36 -24.47 -24.28
N PHE A 856 -10.01 -23.95 -23.09
CA PHE A 856 -10.06 -22.52 -22.77
C PHE A 856 -8.69 -21.84 -22.95
N GLY A 857 -7.60 -22.59 -22.79
CA GLY A 857 -6.23 -22.06 -22.81
C GLY A 857 -5.49 -22.18 -24.15
N LYS A 858 -6.07 -22.84 -25.17
CA LYS A 858 -5.46 -23.00 -26.51
C LYS A 858 -6.23 -22.27 -27.61
N ARG A 859 -7.09 -21.34 -27.22
CA ARG A 859 -7.86 -20.47 -28.10
C ARG A 859 -8.18 -19.18 -27.36
N SER A 860 -8.01 -18.06 -28.04
CA SER A 860 -8.48 -16.76 -27.53
C SER A 860 -9.96 -16.58 -27.84
N PHE A 861 -10.71 -16.07 -26.87
CA PHE A 861 -12.15 -15.79 -27.02
C PHE A 861 -12.41 -14.31 -26.93
N VAL A 862 -13.30 -13.81 -27.78
CA VAL A 862 -13.82 -12.44 -27.68
C VAL A 862 -15.21 -12.49 -27.05
N PHE A 863 -15.35 -11.89 -25.87
CA PHE A 863 -16.63 -11.74 -25.18
C PHE A 863 -17.20 -10.34 -25.44
N GLU A 864 -18.43 -10.27 -25.92
CA GLU A 864 -19.19 -9.03 -25.89
C GLU A 864 -19.49 -8.68 -24.42
N ALA A 865 -19.16 -7.47 -23.95
CA ALA A 865 -19.37 -7.05 -22.56
C ALA A 865 -20.08 -5.70 -22.50
N ILE A 866 -21.03 -5.48 -23.40
CA ILE A 866 -21.70 -4.19 -23.57
C ILE A 866 -22.65 -3.95 -22.39
N ASN A 867 -23.40 -4.97 -21.96
CA ASN A 867 -24.36 -4.85 -20.87
C ASN A 867 -23.68 -4.52 -19.55
N GLN A 868 -22.52 -5.10 -19.28
CA GLN A 868 -21.71 -4.74 -18.11
C GLN A 868 -21.32 -3.27 -18.10
N ARG A 869 -20.91 -2.72 -19.25
CA ARG A 869 -20.55 -1.29 -19.39
C ARG A 869 -21.77 -0.39 -19.29
N LEU A 870 -22.89 -0.79 -19.88
CA LEU A 870 -24.15 -0.03 -19.79
C LEU A 870 -24.68 0.01 -18.36
N LEU A 871 -24.56 -1.07 -17.58
CA LEU A 871 -24.92 -1.06 -16.16
C LEU A 871 -24.11 -0.02 -15.36
N GLN A 872 -22.83 0.15 -15.66
CA GLN A 872 -21.99 1.19 -15.05
C GLN A 872 -22.41 2.61 -15.49
N ILE A 873 -23.02 2.78 -16.66
CA ILE A 873 -23.52 4.09 -17.12
C ILE A 873 -24.90 4.39 -16.53
N LEU A 874 -25.73 3.36 -16.38
CA LEU A 874 -27.11 3.48 -15.90
C LEU A 874 -27.20 3.63 -14.38
N MET A 875 -26.17 3.20 -13.63
CA MET A 875 -26.18 3.28 -12.17
C MET A 875 -26.29 4.74 -11.70
N HIS A 876 -26.95 4.93 -10.55
CA HIS A 876 -27.11 6.26 -9.98
C HIS A 876 -25.73 6.81 -9.54
N PRO A 877 -25.43 8.11 -9.73
CA PRO A 877 -24.12 8.67 -9.36
C PRO A 877 -23.71 8.47 -7.89
N ALA A 878 -24.68 8.36 -6.99
CA ALA A 878 -24.43 8.08 -5.56
C ALA A 878 -23.86 6.66 -5.32
N ASP A 879 -24.06 5.74 -6.25
CA ASP A 879 -23.62 4.34 -6.15
C ASP A 879 -22.25 4.12 -6.82
N GLU A 880 -21.70 5.16 -7.46
CA GLU A 880 -20.44 5.10 -8.22
C GLU A 880 -19.27 4.69 -7.33
N GLU A 881 -19.15 5.24 -6.12
CA GLU A 881 -18.04 4.87 -5.21
C GLU A 881 -18.03 3.38 -4.85
N ALA A 882 -19.21 2.77 -4.68
CA ALA A 882 -19.35 1.39 -4.27
C ALA A 882 -19.25 0.41 -5.45
N TYR A 883 -19.87 0.73 -6.58
CA TYR A 883 -20.08 -0.20 -7.68
C TYR A 883 -19.34 0.15 -8.98
N CYS A 884 -18.72 1.33 -9.09
CA CYS A 884 -17.89 1.68 -10.23
C CYS A 884 -16.58 0.91 -10.23
N PHE A 885 -16.23 0.38 -11.38
CA PHE A 885 -14.95 -0.29 -11.63
C PHE A 885 -14.42 0.00 -13.04
N LEU A 886 -14.92 1.07 -13.68
CA LEU A 886 -14.48 1.51 -15.01
C LEU A 886 -13.00 1.90 -15.05
N ASP A 887 -12.43 2.29 -13.91
CA ASP A 887 -11.00 2.58 -13.74
C ASP A 887 -10.12 1.38 -14.13
N LEU A 888 -10.59 0.14 -13.91
CA LEU A 888 -9.89 -1.06 -14.39
C LEU A 888 -9.99 -1.23 -15.92
N TYR A 889 -11.04 -0.72 -16.56
CA TYR A 889 -11.29 -0.85 -18.01
C TYR A 889 -10.66 0.27 -18.85
N GLU A 890 -10.39 1.44 -18.25
CA GLU A 890 -9.62 2.54 -18.87
C GLU A 890 -8.13 2.19 -19.08
N CYS A 891 -7.69 1.04 -18.55
CA CYS A 891 -6.29 0.63 -18.42
C CYS A 891 -5.62 0.01 -19.66
N ARG A 892 -6.21 0.07 -20.87
CA ARG A 892 -5.62 -0.59 -22.04
C ARG A 892 -4.19 -0.11 -22.37
N ASP A 893 -3.83 1.10 -21.94
CA ASP A 893 -2.48 1.66 -22.12
C ASP A 893 -1.58 1.51 -20.89
N ASN A 894 -2.05 0.91 -19.79
CA ASN A 894 -1.32 0.80 -18.53
C ASN A 894 -1.18 -0.67 -18.07
N LEU A 895 -0.33 -1.41 -18.77
CA LEU A 895 0.13 -2.77 -18.41
C LEU A 895 0.51 -2.90 -16.92
N ASP A 896 0.95 -1.82 -16.28
CA ASP A 896 1.35 -1.82 -14.88
C ASP A 896 0.18 -1.98 -13.91
N ASN A 897 -1.03 -1.51 -14.25
CA ASN A 897 -2.23 -1.73 -13.42
C ASN A 897 -2.65 -3.20 -13.46
N TYR A 898 -2.67 -3.81 -14.64
CA TYR A 898 -2.96 -5.23 -14.79
C TYR A 898 -1.91 -6.09 -14.06
N ARG A 899 -0.62 -5.74 -14.20
CA ARG A 899 0.47 -6.37 -13.43
C ARG A 899 0.27 -6.21 -11.92
N LYS A 900 -0.19 -5.06 -11.44
CA LYS A 900 -0.49 -4.85 -10.01
C LYS A 900 -1.60 -5.80 -9.54
N VAL A 901 -2.67 -5.98 -10.32
CA VAL A 901 -3.73 -6.96 -10.00
C VAL A 901 -3.16 -8.38 -9.95
N MET A 902 -2.33 -8.75 -10.93
CA MET A 902 -1.66 -10.05 -10.96
C MET A 902 -0.72 -10.26 -9.76
N TYR A 903 0.03 -9.24 -9.36
CA TYR A 903 0.89 -9.28 -8.18
C TYR A 903 0.09 -9.54 -6.91
N GLU A 904 -0.94 -8.73 -6.65
CA GLU A 904 -1.79 -8.90 -5.46
C GLU A 904 -2.55 -10.22 -5.50
N SER A 905 -2.89 -10.73 -6.70
CA SER A 905 -3.52 -12.04 -6.86
C SER A 905 -2.58 -13.19 -6.49
N VAL A 906 -1.34 -13.20 -7.02
CA VAL A 906 -0.34 -14.25 -6.69
C VAL A 906 0.01 -14.21 -5.20
N ARG A 907 0.19 -13.02 -4.65
CA ARG A 907 0.42 -12.80 -3.21
C ARG A 907 -0.80 -13.21 -2.38
N GLY A 908 -2.00 -12.91 -2.85
CA GLY A 908 -3.26 -13.26 -2.22
C GLY A 908 -3.46 -14.77 -2.11
N VAL A 909 -3.05 -15.54 -3.12
CA VAL A 909 -3.04 -17.00 -3.07
C VAL A 909 -2.16 -17.52 -1.93
N LEU A 910 -0.99 -16.91 -1.69
CA LEU A 910 -0.11 -17.25 -0.58
C LEU A 910 -0.79 -16.97 0.78
N VAL A 911 -1.30 -15.76 0.95
CA VAL A 911 -1.82 -15.29 2.24
C VAL A 911 -3.17 -15.91 2.58
N TYR A 912 -4.12 -15.93 1.65
CA TYR A 912 -5.52 -16.23 1.95
C TYR A 912 -5.92 -17.68 1.60
N ALA A 913 -5.49 -18.20 0.45
CA ALA A 913 -5.82 -19.57 0.04
C ALA A 913 -4.90 -20.62 0.68
N LEU A 914 -3.58 -20.40 0.66
CA LEU A 914 -2.62 -21.30 1.30
C LEU A 914 -2.50 -21.05 2.81
N LYS A 915 -2.93 -19.88 3.29
CA LYS A 915 -2.81 -19.48 4.70
C LYS A 915 -1.36 -19.54 5.18
N GLU A 916 -0.46 -19.19 4.27
CA GLU A 916 0.98 -19.24 4.46
C GLU A 916 1.54 -17.82 4.66
N GLU A 917 2.66 -17.74 5.37
CA GLU A 917 3.30 -16.48 5.69
C GLU A 917 3.92 -15.84 4.45
N ASP A 918 3.63 -14.56 4.25
CA ASP A 918 4.12 -13.79 3.12
C ASP A 918 5.43 -13.08 3.47
N ASN A 919 6.49 -13.89 3.53
CA ASN A 919 7.86 -13.44 3.70
C ASN A 919 8.79 -13.96 2.62
N TYR A 920 8.98 -13.12 1.62
CA TYR A 920 9.94 -13.39 0.57
C TYR A 920 11.38 -13.63 1.10
N GLU A 921 11.83 -13.14 2.27
CA GLU A 921 13.26 -13.22 2.70
C GLU A 921 13.53 -14.51 3.41
N LYS A 922 12.59 -14.92 4.25
CA LYS A 922 12.69 -16.20 4.93
C LYS A 922 12.62 -17.33 3.92
N HIS A 923 11.79 -17.18 2.89
CA HIS A 923 11.60 -18.23 1.89
C HIS A 923 12.56 -18.11 0.70
N ARG A 924 13.16 -16.95 0.43
CA ARG A 924 14.17 -16.76 -0.63
C ARG A 924 15.39 -17.68 -0.50
N PRO A 925 16.02 -17.92 0.67
CA PRO A 925 17.12 -18.88 0.78
C PRO A 925 16.71 -20.32 0.42
N HIS A 926 15.45 -20.73 0.63
CA HIS A 926 14.94 -22.03 0.16
C HIS A 926 14.58 -22.00 -1.32
N HIS A 927 14.30 -20.81 -1.82
CA HIS A 927 14.07 -20.51 -3.22
C HIS A 927 15.38 -20.52 -4.04
N ASP A 928 16.47 -20.05 -3.44
CA ASP A 928 17.80 -19.85 -4.03
C ASP A 928 18.77 -21.02 -3.72
N ARG A 929 18.55 -21.82 -2.66
CA ARG A 929 19.28 -23.08 -2.40
C ARG A 929 18.84 -24.16 -3.38
N ARG A 930 19.26 -24.06 -4.64
CA ARG A 930 18.82 -24.98 -5.70
C ARG A 930 19.93 -25.32 -6.67
N VAL A 931 20.89 -26.09 -6.16
CA VAL A 931 21.59 -27.12 -6.92
C VAL A 931 21.65 -28.35 -6.01
N LEU A 932 20.65 -29.23 -6.16
CA LEU A 932 20.83 -30.68 -6.03
C LEU A 932 20.11 -31.32 -7.21
#